data_AF-A0AAQ5YGT1-F1
#
_entry.id   AF-A0AAQ5YGT1-F1
#
_cell.length_a   1.000
_cell.length_b   1.000
_cell.length_c   1.000
_cell.angle_alpha   90.00
_cell.angle_beta   90.00
_cell.angle_gamma   90.00
#
_symmetry.space_group_name_H-M   'P 1'
#
loop_
_entity.id
_entity.type
_entity.pdbx_description
1 polymer ?
#
loop_
_entity_poly.entity_id
_entity_poly.type
_entity_poly.pdbx_seq_one_letter_code
_entity_poly.pdbx_strand_id
1 'polypeptide(L)'
;MLRACLRGANATARNNCRRNPLTSVQHCRHYTAGETSGATKVVAAGLLTVSSGIGGTILYAKWDHKFRAAVEKNVPYSDLLFSLALGPSSQEGLPIKKQVKLAIVVRCVFVTFLYCYGVCFENEVAFCVYMFALEECKECHDHKDTPVTAVVHPNTESPVAMEPLKERPVEEVAARLAQQDQEEQDILASVSASLEESLASSAKTTLQAIGAQEAALQAITQHTHKLKEAMEAEKSAQWKDLEAALANRTCAMNDASTALLKANETLGSLKSVIDKSKGLNIAAVHPLVLAAEENLHNMIVDLDKVVTKVQSAESEAKIVSQYSELVNEAKQQFQREVSSLTPEIQANWKGLTGKLSADDLNALIAHAHRRIDQLNRELAEQRVREQIHIDAALEQQKLEDQKALEKAVNTTLQHVKEEARLEQERKLGELREVMEAEMRTQLRRQAAAHTDHVQDVLKVQEHELRAEAEQVLSSKMLEQETRYRQLNQEQLDNFTLDMNTAYARLKGMEEAIDSHVVAEEEARKAHQLWLSVEALNYTLKTTDSDLPTIPLKSAAEAVRDSCHDNDFALALASALPEESLHRGVYSEASLRARFNSLRSLARRVALIDESHNSLYQYFLSYLQAALLFEDEQKAPPTQLSREDLDPFKLLSYASYCLEHGDLELAAKLVNQLRGETRRVVEDWLTEARLTLETRQVVSLLSAYANAVGLGTTQAP
;
A
#
# COMPACT_ATOMS: atom_id res chain seq x y z
N MET A 1 59.57 -37.89 -38.10
CA MET A 1 59.52 -37.05 -39.32
C MET A 1 58.20 -36.26 -39.30
N LEU A 2 58.30 -34.92 -39.27
CA LEU A 2 57.37 -33.88 -39.79
C LEU A 2 55.84 -34.15 -39.66
N ARG A 3 55.01 -33.35 -38.97
CA ARG A 3 54.77 -31.89 -39.09
C ARG A 3 53.79 -31.41 -37.99
N ALA A 4 53.75 -30.08 -37.78
CA ALA A 4 52.64 -29.28 -37.20
C ALA A 4 52.67 -28.95 -35.69
N CYS A 5 53.61 -28.08 -35.29
CA CYS A 5 53.37 -27.09 -34.25
C CYS A 5 53.81 -25.73 -34.81
N LEU A 6 52.83 -24.85 -35.12
CA LEU A 6 52.93 -23.37 -35.12
C LEU A 6 51.71 -22.78 -35.85
N ARG A 7 50.71 -22.29 -35.10
CA ARG A 7 49.96 -21.06 -35.41
C ARG A 7 48.99 -20.67 -34.29
N GLY A 8 49.09 -19.40 -33.90
CA GLY A 8 48.09 -18.63 -33.16
C GLY A 8 48.42 -18.48 -31.67
N ALA A 9 48.51 -17.31 -31.06
CA ALA A 9 48.10 -15.99 -31.52
C ALA A 9 48.80 -14.89 -30.70
N ASN A 10 49.16 -13.79 -31.36
CA ASN A 10 49.25 -12.46 -30.76
C ASN A 10 48.97 -11.47 -31.89
N ALA A 11 47.83 -10.79 -31.83
CA ALA A 11 47.67 -9.39 -32.23
C ALA A 11 46.23 -8.90 -32.00
N THR A 12 46.19 -7.70 -31.43
CA THR A 12 45.06 -6.90 -30.96
C THR A 12 44.35 -6.13 -32.07
N ALA A 13 43.07 -5.83 -31.80
CA ALA A 13 42.26 -4.66 -32.18
C ALA A 13 42.16 -4.17 -33.65
N ARG A 14 40.92 -4.01 -34.16
CA ARG A 14 40.23 -2.69 -34.38
C ARG A 14 38.94 -2.82 -35.25
N ASN A 15 37.91 -2.09 -34.81
CA ASN A 15 36.64 -1.68 -35.44
C ASN A 15 36.47 -1.76 -36.97
N ASN A 16 35.28 -2.18 -37.46
CA ASN A 16 34.23 -1.26 -37.96
C ASN A 16 32.96 -1.95 -38.54
N CYS A 17 31.89 -1.15 -38.54
CA CYS A 17 30.48 -1.38 -38.87
C CYS A 17 30.14 -1.81 -40.32
N ARG A 18 29.08 -2.63 -40.52
CA ARG A 18 27.81 -2.26 -41.24
C ARG A 18 26.86 -3.46 -41.52
N ARG A 19 25.63 -3.34 -40.98
CA ARG A 19 24.27 -3.62 -41.49
C ARG A 19 23.97 -4.65 -42.62
N ASN A 20 23.13 -5.64 -42.24
CA ASN A 20 21.82 -6.08 -42.80
C ASN A 20 21.70 -6.83 -44.15
N PRO A 21 20.59 -7.57 -44.46
CA PRO A 21 19.52 -8.15 -43.61
C PRO A 21 19.04 -9.60 -43.94
N LEU A 22 18.25 -10.17 -43.01
CA LEU A 22 17.07 -11.07 -43.11
C LEU A 22 16.98 -12.20 -44.17
N THR A 23 16.71 -13.42 -43.70
CA THR A 23 15.58 -14.25 -44.20
C THR A 23 15.12 -15.28 -43.17
N SER A 24 13.81 -15.33 -42.98
CA SER A 24 13.02 -16.30 -42.21
C SER A 24 12.79 -17.59 -42.99
N VAL A 25 12.78 -18.75 -42.34
CA VAL A 25 11.91 -19.88 -42.74
C VAL A 25 11.36 -20.57 -41.49
N GLN A 26 10.04 -20.68 -41.48
CA GLN A 26 9.16 -21.32 -40.51
C GLN A 26 8.56 -22.56 -41.21
N HIS A 27 7.97 -23.50 -40.45
CA HIS A 27 7.21 -24.73 -40.83
C HIS A 27 7.99 -26.05 -40.78
N CYS A 28 7.42 -27.19 -40.43
CA CYS A 28 6.22 -27.57 -39.67
C CYS A 28 6.34 -29.08 -39.40
N ARG A 29 5.57 -29.55 -38.44
CA ARG A 29 5.40 -30.97 -38.05
C ARG A 29 4.98 -31.85 -39.23
N HIS A 30 5.47 -33.10 -39.25
CA HIS A 30 4.64 -34.25 -39.63
C HIS A 30 5.07 -35.52 -38.89
N TYR A 31 4.07 -36.20 -38.31
CA TYR A 31 4.10 -37.56 -37.79
C TYR A 31 4.21 -38.56 -38.94
N THR A 32 4.98 -39.63 -38.76
CA THR A 32 4.69 -40.95 -39.37
C THR A 32 4.94 -42.03 -38.33
N ALA A 33 3.93 -42.91 -38.19
CA ALA A 33 3.98 -44.11 -37.39
C ALA A 33 4.66 -45.24 -38.19
N GLY A 34 5.42 -46.07 -37.48
CA GLY A 34 6.04 -47.28 -38.03
C GLY A 34 6.48 -48.19 -36.89
N GLU A 35 5.57 -49.06 -36.44
CA GLU A 35 5.91 -50.21 -35.61
C GLU A 35 6.77 -51.20 -36.43
N THR A 36 7.86 -51.68 -35.86
CA THR A 36 8.24 -53.11 -35.92
C THR A 36 9.15 -53.44 -34.73
N SER A 37 8.85 -54.59 -34.10
CA SER A 37 9.51 -55.11 -32.91
C SER A 37 10.91 -55.64 -33.20
N GLY A 38 11.85 -55.36 -32.30
CA GLY A 38 13.13 -56.04 -32.20
C GLY A 38 13.77 -55.76 -30.85
N ALA A 39 13.71 -56.74 -29.96
CA ALA A 39 14.21 -56.68 -28.60
C ALA A 39 15.71 -56.32 -28.53
N THR A 40 16.08 -55.63 -27.44
CA THR A 40 17.33 -55.70 -26.65
C THR A 40 17.98 -54.33 -26.38
N LYS A 41 17.87 -53.89 -25.11
CA LYS A 41 18.71 -52.91 -24.38
C LYS A 41 18.70 -51.44 -24.83
N VAL A 42 17.78 -50.64 -24.28
CA VAL A 42 18.04 -49.25 -23.83
C VAL A 42 17.09 -48.92 -22.66
N VAL A 43 17.59 -48.81 -21.44
CA VAL A 43 16.91 -48.10 -20.34
C VAL A 43 17.98 -47.35 -19.56
N ALA A 44 18.16 -46.06 -19.86
CA ALA A 44 18.75 -45.06 -18.97
C ALA A 44 18.71 -43.67 -19.63
N ALA A 45 17.51 -43.11 -19.82
CA ALA A 45 17.34 -41.68 -20.02
C ALA A 45 15.91 -41.30 -19.65
N GLY A 46 15.73 -40.69 -18.47
CA GLY A 46 14.48 -40.02 -18.12
C GLY A 46 14.07 -40.20 -16.67
N LEU A 47 14.65 -39.38 -15.77
CA LEU A 47 13.88 -38.60 -14.78
C LEU A 47 14.86 -37.74 -13.95
N LEU A 48 15.05 -36.47 -14.34
CA LEU A 48 15.62 -35.44 -13.47
C LEU A 48 14.71 -34.22 -13.51
N THR A 49 13.66 -34.27 -12.71
CA THR A 49 12.92 -33.10 -12.25
C THR A 49 12.37 -33.39 -10.86
N VAL A 50 12.50 -32.40 -9.98
CA VAL A 50 12.17 -32.35 -8.53
C VAL A 50 13.34 -32.71 -7.61
N SER A 51 14.32 -31.81 -7.53
CA SER A 51 15.38 -31.80 -6.50
C SER A 51 15.25 -30.56 -5.61
N SER A 52 14.48 -30.68 -4.54
CA SER A 52 14.52 -29.76 -3.40
C SER A 52 14.05 -30.51 -2.15
N GLY A 53 14.98 -31.20 -1.46
CA GLY A 53 14.68 -31.85 -0.17
C GLY A 53 15.29 -33.25 0.06
N ILE A 54 16.23 -33.71 -0.77
CA ILE A 54 16.72 -35.11 -0.72
C ILE A 54 17.76 -35.35 0.39
N GLY A 55 18.50 -34.32 0.84
CA GLY A 55 19.56 -34.50 1.83
C GLY A 55 19.07 -34.92 3.22
N GLY A 56 18.02 -34.25 3.74
CA GLY A 56 17.49 -34.53 5.08
C GLY A 56 16.79 -35.88 5.20
N THR A 57 16.14 -36.33 4.12
CA THR A 57 15.38 -37.59 4.11
C THR A 57 16.28 -38.81 4.06
N ILE A 58 17.42 -38.77 3.35
CA ILE A 58 18.42 -39.85 3.35
C ILE A 58 19.07 -40.00 4.72
N LEU A 59 19.44 -38.89 5.37
CA LEU A 59 20.03 -38.89 6.72
C LEU A 59 19.07 -39.45 7.76
N TYR A 60 17.79 -39.08 7.70
CA TYR A 60 16.78 -39.57 8.63
C TYR A 60 16.41 -41.04 8.37
N ALA A 61 16.36 -41.46 7.10
CA ALA A 61 16.11 -42.85 6.70
C ALA A 61 17.25 -43.81 7.10
N LYS A 62 18.47 -43.31 7.35
CA LYS A 62 19.57 -44.09 7.95
C LYS A 62 19.33 -44.43 9.42
N TRP A 63 18.60 -43.59 10.15
CA TRP A 63 18.41 -43.72 11.60
C TRP A 63 17.09 -44.40 11.98
N ASP A 64 16.03 -44.25 11.18
CA ASP A 64 14.73 -44.91 11.42
C ASP A 64 14.31 -45.81 10.26
N HIS A 65 14.42 -47.12 10.47
CA HIS A 65 14.00 -48.14 9.51
C HIS A 65 12.50 -48.13 9.21
N LYS A 66 11.65 -47.66 10.13
CA LYS A 66 10.19 -47.56 9.89
C LYS A 66 9.87 -46.40 8.97
N PHE A 67 10.58 -45.29 9.12
CA PHE A 67 10.49 -44.16 8.22
C PHE A 67 10.97 -44.55 6.81
N ARG A 68 12.12 -45.23 6.70
CA ARG A 68 12.62 -45.76 5.42
C ARG A 68 11.57 -46.63 4.72
N ALA A 69 10.98 -47.62 5.42
CA ALA A 69 9.95 -48.48 4.85
C ALA A 69 8.66 -47.73 4.46
N ALA A 70 8.27 -46.69 5.21
CA ALA A 70 7.12 -45.86 4.88
C ALA A 70 7.37 -44.99 3.64
N VAL A 71 8.59 -44.51 3.44
CA VAL A 71 8.98 -43.74 2.25
C VAL A 71 9.10 -44.66 1.04
N GLU A 72 9.76 -45.83 1.18
CA GLU A 72 9.87 -46.85 0.13
C GLU A 72 8.50 -47.33 -0.39
N LYS A 73 7.48 -47.38 0.48
CA LYS A 73 6.12 -47.79 0.11
C LYS A 73 5.29 -46.68 -0.55
N ASN A 74 5.52 -45.42 -0.19
CA ASN A 74 4.66 -44.30 -0.59
C ASN A 74 5.28 -43.41 -1.68
N VAL A 75 6.60 -43.48 -1.88
CA VAL A 75 7.31 -42.65 -2.85
C VAL A 75 7.92 -43.54 -3.94
N PRO A 76 7.46 -43.44 -5.20
CA PRO A 76 7.97 -44.26 -6.28
C PRO A 76 9.47 -44.00 -6.50
N TYR A 77 10.24 -45.07 -6.77
CA TYR A 77 11.69 -45.08 -6.98
C TYR A 77 12.58 -44.74 -5.76
N SER A 78 11.97 -44.54 -4.58
CA SER A 78 12.75 -44.24 -3.36
C SER A 78 13.52 -45.45 -2.81
N ASP A 79 13.06 -46.67 -3.11
CA ASP A 79 13.75 -47.93 -2.88
C ASP A 79 15.09 -48.01 -3.64
N LEU A 80 15.10 -47.59 -4.90
CA LEU A 80 16.32 -47.51 -5.71
C LEU A 80 17.29 -46.47 -5.12
N LEU A 81 16.78 -45.30 -4.74
CA LEU A 81 17.57 -44.20 -4.19
C LEU A 81 18.19 -44.55 -2.83
N PHE A 82 17.43 -45.19 -1.93
CA PHE A 82 17.96 -45.66 -0.66
C PHE A 82 18.86 -46.89 -0.79
N SER A 83 18.62 -47.78 -1.75
CA SER A 83 19.53 -48.90 -2.00
C SER A 83 20.91 -48.44 -2.49
N LEU A 84 20.95 -47.40 -3.33
CA LEU A 84 22.19 -46.81 -3.84
C LEU A 84 22.93 -46.01 -2.76
N ALA A 85 22.20 -45.29 -1.89
CA ALA A 85 22.78 -44.41 -0.87
C ALA A 85 23.09 -45.10 0.47
N LEU A 86 22.29 -46.09 0.88
CA LEU A 86 22.33 -46.71 2.22
C LEU A 86 22.51 -48.23 2.20
N GLY A 87 22.53 -48.88 1.03
CA GLY A 87 22.63 -50.34 0.88
C GLY A 87 21.29 -51.09 1.07
N PRO A 88 21.24 -52.40 0.77
CA PRO A 88 20.01 -53.22 0.83
C PRO A 88 19.50 -53.35 2.28
N SER A 89 18.17 -53.37 2.43
CA SER A 89 17.52 -53.46 3.75
C SER A 89 17.73 -54.84 4.39
N SER A 90 18.56 -54.93 5.43
CA SER A 90 18.67 -56.14 6.25
C SER A 90 17.42 -56.31 7.11
N GLN A 91 16.82 -57.50 7.06
CA GLN A 91 15.73 -57.95 7.92
C GLN A 91 16.25 -59.01 8.91
N GLU A 92 15.68 -59.04 10.13
CA GLU A 92 15.96 -59.90 11.31
C GLU A 92 17.14 -59.47 12.21
N GLY A 93 17.08 -59.32 13.54
CA GLY A 93 16.03 -59.45 14.56
C GLY A 93 16.59 -59.13 15.98
N LEU A 94 15.70 -58.69 16.88
CA LEU A 94 15.77 -58.56 18.36
C LEU A 94 16.51 -57.39 19.09
N PRO A 95 16.03 -57.00 20.31
CA PRO A 95 15.81 -55.60 20.70
C PRO A 95 16.52 -55.17 22.01
N ILE A 96 16.77 -53.87 22.20
CA ILE A 96 17.03 -53.15 23.49
C ILE A 96 17.00 -51.64 23.12
N LYS A 97 16.43 -50.64 23.83
CA LYS A 97 15.63 -50.46 25.06
C LYS A 97 14.86 -49.15 24.82
N LYS A 98 13.55 -49.11 25.06
CA LYS A 98 12.79 -47.85 25.16
C LYS A 98 13.09 -47.18 26.50
N GLN A 99 13.43 -45.89 26.47
CA GLN A 99 13.17 -44.95 27.57
C GLN A 99 12.50 -43.73 26.94
N VAL A 100 11.30 -43.48 27.43
CA VAL A 100 10.35 -42.46 26.99
C VAL A 100 10.60 -41.20 27.80
N LYS A 101 10.79 -40.06 27.14
CA LYS A 101 10.28 -38.72 27.54
C LYS A 101 10.82 -37.64 26.60
N LEU A 102 10.05 -37.32 25.55
CA LEU A 102 9.80 -35.93 25.11
C LEU A 102 8.62 -35.86 24.12
N ALA A 103 7.54 -36.59 24.43
CA ALA A 103 6.25 -36.39 23.77
C ALA A 103 5.47 -35.38 24.62
N ILE A 104 5.66 -34.08 24.37
CA ILE A 104 4.73 -33.00 24.79
C ILE A 104 4.92 -31.71 23.97
N VAL A 105 6.04 -31.48 23.28
CA VAL A 105 6.27 -30.18 22.60
C VAL A 105 5.72 -30.09 21.16
N VAL A 106 5.55 -31.20 20.44
CA VAL A 106 5.18 -31.13 19.00
C VAL A 106 3.66 -31.10 18.77
N ARG A 107 2.83 -31.41 19.78
CA ARG A 107 1.37 -31.41 19.64
C ARG A 107 0.75 -30.00 19.66
N CYS A 108 1.53 -28.97 20.02
CA CYS A 108 1.06 -27.58 20.05
C CYS A 108 1.29 -26.82 18.73
N VAL A 109 2.18 -27.30 17.84
CA VAL A 109 2.49 -26.57 16.59
C VAL A 109 1.62 -27.01 15.42
N PHE A 110 1.06 -28.22 15.46
CA PHE A 110 0.29 -28.77 14.32
C PHE A 110 -1.20 -28.39 14.29
N VAL A 111 -1.76 -27.84 15.39
CA VAL A 111 -3.18 -27.43 15.44
C VAL A 111 -3.38 -25.97 15.01
N THR A 112 -2.33 -25.15 15.00
CA THR A 112 -2.43 -23.71 14.70
C THR A 112 -2.27 -23.38 13.21
N PHE A 113 -1.74 -24.30 12.38
CA PHE A 113 -1.46 -24.00 10.98
C PHE A 113 -2.64 -24.24 10.01
N LEU A 114 -3.75 -24.83 10.48
CA LEU A 114 -4.91 -25.14 9.63
C LEU A 114 -6.12 -24.20 9.82
N TYR A 115 -6.02 -23.16 10.65
CA TYR A 115 -7.13 -22.24 10.97
C TYR A 115 -6.84 -20.76 10.67
N CYS A 116 -5.94 -20.46 9.72
CA CYS A 116 -5.67 -19.08 9.25
C CYS A 116 -5.92 -18.88 7.75
N TYR A 117 -6.87 -19.62 7.17
CA TYR A 117 -7.59 -19.20 5.96
C TYR A 117 -9.06 -19.07 6.32
N GLY A 118 -9.44 -17.91 6.85
CA GLY A 118 -10.83 -17.60 7.14
C GLY A 118 -10.99 -16.40 8.06
N VAL A 119 -11.44 -15.29 7.46
CA VAL A 119 -12.15 -14.15 8.08
C VAL A 119 -11.30 -13.03 8.70
N CYS A 120 -11.34 -11.87 8.04
CA CYS A 120 -11.11 -10.56 8.66
C CYS A 120 -12.38 -10.12 9.41
N PHE A 121 -12.29 -9.76 10.70
CA PHE A 121 -12.94 -8.56 11.27
C PHE A 121 -12.48 -8.28 12.71
N GLU A 122 -12.20 -6.99 12.96
CA GLU A 122 -12.21 -6.22 14.22
C GLU A 122 -11.33 -6.56 15.45
N ASN A 123 -10.47 -5.56 15.74
CA ASN A 123 -10.16 -4.90 17.01
C ASN A 123 -9.54 -5.62 18.22
N GLU A 124 -8.60 -4.85 18.79
CA GLU A 124 -8.15 -4.77 20.18
C GLU A 124 -6.98 -5.62 20.69
N VAL A 125 -6.30 -4.95 21.63
CA VAL A 125 -4.91 -5.05 22.06
C VAL A 125 -4.84 -5.76 23.42
N ALA A 126 -3.67 -6.34 23.69
CA ALA A 126 -3.13 -6.73 25.01
C ALA A 126 -3.43 -8.14 25.53
N PHE A 127 -2.47 -8.57 26.37
CA PHE A 127 -2.52 -9.65 27.37
C PHE A 127 -1.89 -11.00 26.97
N CYS A 128 -0.60 -11.20 27.29
CA CYS A 128 -0.17 -12.09 28.38
C CYS A 128 1.36 -12.26 28.39
N VAL A 129 2.04 -11.41 29.17
CA VAL A 129 3.30 -11.75 29.83
C VAL A 129 2.95 -12.35 31.18
N TYR A 130 3.67 -13.41 31.57
CA TYR A 130 3.79 -14.10 32.88
C TYR A 130 3.39 -15.58 32.84
N MET A 131 4.39 -16.46 32.84
CA MET A 131 4.54 -17.42 33.93
C MET A 131 5.90 -18.15 33.94
N PHE A 132 6.50 -18.15 35.13
CA PHE A 132 7.50 -19.07 35.67
C PHE A 132 9.00 -18.80 35.48
N ALA A 133 9.53 -18.15 36.52
CA ALA A 133 10.90 -18.18 36.98
C ALA A 133 11.19 -19.41 37.85
N LEU A 134 12.49 -19.70 37.97
CA LEU A 134 13.22 -20.40 39.04
C LEU A 134 13.04 -21.92 39.19
N GLU A 135 14.12 -22.64 38.84
CA GLU A 135 14.70 -23.63 39.76
C GLU A 135 16.20 -23.78 39.49
N GLU A 136 17.02 -23.11 40.30
CA GLU A 136 18.41 -23.51 40.55
C GLU A 136 18.40 -24.54 41.68
N CYS A 137 19.18 -25.64 41.55
CA CYS A 137 20.02 -26.05 42.67
C CYS A 137 21.25 -26.84 42.21
N LYS A 138 22.38 -26.40 42.75
CA LYS A 138 23.74 -26.94 42.75
C LYS A 138 23.82 -28.29 43.47
N GLU A 139 24.73 -29.16 43.02
CA GLU A 139 25.75 -29.75 43.89
C GLU A 139 27.01 -30.14 43.08
N CYS A 140 28.16 -29.87 43.70
CA CYS A 140 29.54 -29.79 43.19
C CYS A 140 30.20 -31.20 43.02
N HIS A 141 31.39 -31.44 42.46
CA HIS A 141 32.70 -30.79 42.68
C HIS A 141 33.81 -31.40 41.76
N ASP A 142 34.87 -30.60 41.57
CA ASP A 142 36.31 -30.94 41.35
C ASP A 142 36.88 -31.20 39.94
N HIS A 143 37.63 -30.23 39.40
CA HIS A 143 39.04 -30.05 39.73
C HIS A 143 39.59 -28.65 39.41
N LYS A 144 40.52 -28.22 40.27
CA LYS A 144 41.27 -26.96 40.35
C LYS A 144 42.24 -26.75 39.17
N ASP A 145 42.42 -25.51 38.70
CA ASP A 145 43.56 -24.67 39.10
C ASP A 145 43.36 -23.17 38.74
N THR A 146 43.73 -22.35 39.71
CA THR A 146 43.65 -20.88 39.89
C THR A 146 44.92 -20.16 39.40
N PRO A 147 45.08 -18.82 39.57
CA PRO A 147 44.24 -17.67 39.17
C PRO A 147 45.14 -16.55 38.54
N VAL A 148 44.62 -15.33 38.29
CA VAL A 148 45.16 -14.05 38.84
C VAL A 148 44.38 -12.83 38.30
N THR A 149 43.81 -12.12 39.29
CA THR A 149 43.31 -10.72 39.39
C THR A 149 42.17 -10.21 38.52
N ALA A 150 41.00 -10.16 39.18
CA ALA A 150 39.97 -9.16 39.03
C ALA A 150 40.43 -7.75 39.49
N VAL A 151 39.89 -6.72 38.84
CA VAL A 151 39.48 -5.46 39.49
C VAL A 151 38.01 -5.24 39.14
N VAL A 152 37.27 -4.72 40.12
CA VAL A 152 35.84 -4.89 40.37
C VAL A 152 35.07 -3.58 40.14
N HIS A 153 33.98 -3.66 39.34
CA HIS A 153 32.67 -2.96 39.38
C HIS A 153 32.57 -1.41 39.25
N PRO A 154 31.38 -0.80 38.95
CA PRO A 154 30.01 -1.36 38.94
C PRO A 154 29.03 -0.92 37.79
N ASN A 155 27.92 -1.67 37.70
CA ASN A 155 26.54 -1.30 37.33
C ASN A 155 26.17 -0.81 35.92
N THR A 156 25.29 -1.55 35.24
CA THR A 156 23.83 -1.27 35.19
C THR A 156 23.20 -2.08 34.05
N GLU A 157 22.31 -3.01 34.38
CA GLU A 157 21.36 -3.59 33.43
C GLU A 157 20.37 -2.50 32.99
N SER A 158 20.30 -2.24 31.69
CA SER A 158 19.15 -1.59 31.05
C SER A 158 19.00 -2.15 29.63
N PRO A 159 17.77 -2.40 29.16
CA PRO A 159 17.52 -3.05 27.88
C PRO A 159 17.81 -2.07 26.76
N VAL A 160 18.87 -2.30 25.98
CA VAL A 160 19.13 -1.53 24.78
C VAL A 160 18.16 -2.02 23.70
N ALA A 161 17.24 -1.12 23.35
CA ALA A 161 16.38 -1.20 22.19
C ALA A 161 17.18 -1.62 20.95
N MET A 162 16.60 -2.51 20.13
CA MET A 162 17.09 -2.74 18.77
C MET A 162 17.18 -1.40 18.05
N GLU A 163 18.40 -0.94 17.79
CA GLU A 163 18.63 0.12 16.82
C GLU A 163 18.13 -0.36 15.45
N PRO A 164 17.49 0.51 14.64
CA PRO A 164 17.22 0.18 13.25
C PRO A 164 18.57 -0.01 12.56
N LEU A 165 18.76 -1.17 11.93
CA LEU A 165 19.90 -1.42 11.05
C LEU A 165 19.95 -0.30 10.00
N LYS A 166 20.84 0.66 10.20
CA LYS A 166 21.12 1.72 9.23
C LYS A 166 21.77 1.03 8.04
N GLU A 167 21.07 0.98 6.90
CA GLU A 167 21.67 0.55 5.64
C GLU A 167 22.95 1.35 5.43
N ARG A 168 24.09 0.67 5.28
CA ARG A 168 25.34 1.35 4.94
C ARG A 168 25.16 2.03 3.59
N PRO A 169 25.68 3.25 3.40
CA PRO A 169 25.54 3.96 2.15
C PRO A 169 26.09 3.09 1.00
N VAL A 170 25.34 3.03 -0.10
CA VAL A 170 25.64 2.21 -1.28
C VAL A 170 27.07 2.47 -1.80
N GLU A 171 27.57 3.70 -1.66
CA GLU A 171 28.93 4.11 -2.03
C GLU A 171 30.03 3.45 -1.18
N GLU A 172 29.84 3.26 0.12
CA GLU A 172 30.83 2.61 0.99
C GLU A 172 30.94 1.11 0.67
N VAL A 173 29.79 0.46 0.43
CA VAL A 173 29.73 -0.95 0.04
C VAL A 173 30.37 -1.17 -1.33
N ALA A 174 30.07 -0.31 -2.30
CA ALA A 174 30.67 -0.36 -3.62
C ALA A 174 32.21 -0.15 -3.58
N ALA A 175 32.69 0.79 -2.77
CA ALA A 175 34.12 1.04 -2.61
C ALA A 175 34.86 -0.15 -1.98
N ARG A 176 34.26 -0.82 -0.99
CA ARG A 176 34.84 -2.01 -0.34
C ARG A 176 34.88 -3.22 -1.27
N LEU A 177 33.83 -3.43 -2.06
CA LEU A 177 33.80 -4.49 -3.07
C LEU A 177 34.86 -4.24 -4.15
N ALA A 178 34.97 -2.99 -4.64
CA ALA A 178 36.01 -2.64 -5.61
C ALA A 178 37.44 -2.83 -5.06
N GLN A 179 37.67 -2.53 -3.77
CA GLN A 179 38.96 -2.78 -3.14
C GLN A 179 39.27 -4.29 -3.04
N GLN A 180 38.29 -5.09 -2.63
CA GLN A 180 38.44 -6.55 -2.55
C GLN A 180 38.70 -7.16 -3.93
N ASP A 181 37.96 -6.73 -4.96
CA ASP A 181 38.15 -7.19 -6.34
C ASP A 181 39.55 -6.84 -6.85
N GLN A 182 40.10 -5.68 -6.48
CA GLN A 182 41.45 -5.28 -6.85
C GLN A 182 42.51 -6.14 -6.16
N GLU A 183 42.37 -6.39 -4.86
CA GLU A 183 43.28 -7.26 -4.10
C GLU A 183 43.26 -8.71 -4.65
N GLU A 184 42.07 -9.23 -4.99
CA GLU A 184 41.94 -10.54 -5.64
C GLU A 184 42.58 -10.56 -7.03
N GLN A 185 42.45 -9.49 -7.82
CA GLN A 185 43.11 -9.36 -9.13
C GLN A 185 44.64 -9.31 -9.03
N ASP A 186 45.18 -8.58 -8.06
CA ASP A 186 46.62 -8.48 -7.87
C ASP A 186 47.22 -9.84 -7.46
N ILE A 187 46.52 -10.59 -6.60
CA ILE A 187 46.91 -11.96 -6.23
C ILE A 187 46.85 -12.88 -7.46
N LEU A 188 45.77 -12.82 -8.26
CA LEU A 188 45.65 -13.60 -9.50
C LEU A 188 46.80 -13.34 -10.48
N ALA A 189 47.17 -12.07 -10.67
CA ALA A 189 48.28 -11.68 -11.53
C ALA A 189 49.62 -12.23 -11.03
N SER A 190 49.86 -12.19 -9.71
CA SER A 190 51.08 -12.74 -9.12
C SER A 190 51.17 -14.27 -9.26
N VAL A 191 50.06 -14.97 -9.02
CA VAL A 191 49.98 -16.43 -9.09
C VAL A 191 50.15 -16.90 -10.54
N SER A 192 49.42 -16.29 -11.48
CA SER A 192 49.52 -16.62 -12.90
C SER A 192 50.95 -16.45 -13.43
N ALA A 193 51.62 -15.33 -13.12
CA ALA A 193 53.01 -15.11 -13.54
C ALA A 193 53.96 -16.17 -12.97
N SER A 194 53.85 -16.50 -11.68
CA SER A 194 54.71 -17.51 -11.04
C SER A 194 54.50 -18.91 -11.63
N LEU A 195 53.26 -19.22 -12.00
CA LEU A 195 52.86 -20.51 -12.52
C LEU A 195 53.27 -20.67 -13.99
N GLU A 196 53.13 -19.62 -14.80
CA GLU A 196 53.63 -19.58 -16.18
C GLU A 196 55.15 -19.75 -16.25
N GLU A 197 55.92 -19.08 -15.39
CA GLU A 197 57.37 -19.22 -15.33
C GLU A 197 57.79 -20.65 -14.93
N SER A 198 57.12 -21.22 -13.93
CA SER A 198 57.39 -22.58 -13.46
C SER A 198 56.99 -23.64 -14.49
N LEU A 199 55.87 -23.44 -15.21
CA LEU A 199 55.44 -24.30 -16.31
C LEU A 199 56.42 -24.23 -17.48
N ALA A 200 56.84 -23.03 -17.89
CA ALA A 200 57.76 -22.85 -19.02
C ALA A 200 59.13 -23.49 -18.75
N SER A 201 59.66 -23.31 -17.55
CA SER A 201 60.93 -23.92 -17.13
C SER A 201 60.83 -25.44 -17.05
N SER A 202 59.76 -25.98 -16.47
CA SER A 202 59.53 -27.42 -16.34
C SER A 202 59.25 -28.11 -17.69
N ALA A 203 58.52 -27.46 -18.60
CA ALA A 203 58.30 -27.98 -19.95
C ALA A 203 59.61 -28.06 -20.73
N LYS A 204 60.47 -27.04 -20.63
CA LYS A 204 61.77 -27.00 -21.29
C LYS A 204 62.69 -28.13 -20.82
N THR A 205 62.82 -28.33 -19.51
CA THR A 205 63.67 -29.39 -18.95
C THR A 205 63.11 -30.78 -19.24
N THR A 206 61.80 -30.96 -19.23
CA THR A 206 61.14 -32.24 -19.58
C THR A 206 61.40 -32.61 -21.04
N LEU A 207 61.27 -31.66 -21.97
CA LEU A 207 61.60 -31.90 -23.38
C LEU A 207 63.09 -32.23 -23.60
N GLN A 208 63.98 -31.57 -22.86
CA GLN A 208 65.42 -31.89 -22.90
C GLN A 208 65.70 -33.31 -22.38
N ALA A 209 65.03 -33.72 -21.31
CA ALA A 209 65.15 -35.08 -20.78
C ALA A 209 64.60 -36.12 -21.75
N ILE A 210 63.45 -35.87 -22.39
CA ILE A 210 62.89 -36.75 -23.42
C ILE A 210 63.89 -36.91 -24.58
N GLY A 211 64.43 -35.82 -25.11
CA GLY A 211 65.41 -35.86 -26.20
C GLY A 211 66.69 -36.64 -25.82
N ALA A 212 67.18 -36.47 -24.58
CA ALA A 212 68.32 -37.21 -24.08
C ALA A 212 68.03 -38.71 -23.90
N GLN A 213 66.84 -39.07 -23.40
CA GLN A 213 66.37 -40.45 -23.25
C GLN A 213 66.17 -41.15 -24.61
N GLU A 214 65.67 -40.45 -25.63
CA GLU A 214 65.56 -40.99 -26.98
C GLU A 214 66.93 -41.23 -27.64
N ALA A 215 67.89 -40.32 -27.45
CA ALA A 215 69.27 -40.52 -27.91
C ALA A 215 69.93 -41.73 -27.21
N ALA A 216 69.67 -41.88 -25.92
CA ALA A 216 70.03 -43.03 -25.10
C ALA A 216 69.47 -44.35 -25.66
N LEU A 217 68.18 -44.39 -26.02
CA LEU A 217 67.53 -45.54 -26.63
C LEU A 217 68.18 -45.93 -27.98
N GLN A 218 68.50 -44.94 -28.81
CA GLN A 218 69.20 -45.17 -30.08
C GLN A 218 70.61 -45.73 -29.86
N ALA A 219 71.34 -45.21 -28.86
CA ALA A 219 72.68 -45.71 -28.54
C ALA A 219 72.64 -47.15 -27.98
N ILE A 220 71.64 -47.51 -27.16
CA ILE A 220 71.45 -48.89 -26.67
C ILE A 220 71.19 -49.83 -27.85
N THR A 221 70.23 -49.49 -28.71
CA THR A 221 69.84 -50.35 -29.84
C THR A 221 71.01 -50.57 -30.81
N GLN A 222 71.78 -49.53 -31.12
CA GLN A 222 72.99 -49.65 -31.94
C GLN A 222 74.07 -50.53 -31.31
N HIS A 223 74.31 -50.38 -30.00
CA HIS A 223 75.25 -51.23 -29.28
C HIS A 223 74.80 -52.71 -29.28
N THR A 224 73.54 -52.98 -28.97
CA THR A 224 72.97 -54.34 -28.97
C THR A 224 73.05 -54.98 -30.35
N HIS A 225 72.84 -54.21 -31.42
CA HIS A 225 72.96 -54.71 -32.79
C HIS A 225 74.41 -55.07 -33.14
N LYS A 226 75.36 -54.16 -32.89
CA LYS A 226 76.80 -54.40 -33.13
C LYS A 226 77.34 -55.56 -32.30
N LEU A 227 76.83 -55.74 -31.08
CA LEU A 227 77.20 -56.86 -30.22
C LEU A 227 76.77 -58.20 -30.86
N LYS A 228 75.56 -58.26 -31.43
CA LYS A 228 75.09 -59.44 -32.17
C LYS A 228 75.93 -59.70 -33.42
N GLU A 229 76.25 -58.68 -34.20
CA GLU A 229 77.11 -58.81 -35.38
C GLU A 229 78.52 -59.31 -35.04
N ALA A 230 79.10 -58.83 -33.93
CA ALA A 230 80.41 -59.28 -33.45
C ALA A 230 80.41 -60.72 -32.94
N MET A 231 79.26 -61.26 -32.50
CA MET A 231 79.13 -62.67 -32.13
C MET A 231 79.13 -63.60 -33.36
N GLU A 232 78.61 -63.14 -34.51
CA GLU A 232 78.48 -63.95 -35.72
C GLU A 232 79.74 -63.96 -36.60
N ALA A 233 80.57 -62.90 -36.55
CA ALA A 233 81.75 -62.76 -37.39
C ALA A 233 83.03 -62.52 -36.57
N GLU A 234 83.98 -63.47 -36.60
CA GLU A 234 85.25 -63.41 -35.86
C GLU A 234 86.29 -62.47 -36.52
N LYS A 235 85.98 -61.18 -36.71
CA LYS A 235 86.92 -60.18 -37.29
C LYS A 235 87.27 -59.06 -36.31
N SER A 236 88.56 -58.76 -36.19
CA SER A 236 89.09 -57.75 -35.24
C SER A 236 88.64 -56.30 -35.47
N ALA A 237 88.20 -55.94 -36.67
CA ALA A 237 87.67 -54.60 -36.98
C ALA A 237 86.30 -54.35 -36.31
N GLN A 238 85.44 -55.37 -36.25
CA GLN A 238 84.10 -55.27 -35.65
C GLN A 238 84.15 -55.05 -34.14
N TRP A 239 85.19 -55.53 -33.47
CA TRP A 239 85.42 -55.31 -32.04
C TRP A 239 85.75 -53.85 -31.69
N LYS A 240 86.50 -53.14 -32.55
CA LYS A 240 86.77 -51.70 -32.36
C LYS A 240 85.50 -50.86 -32.53
N ASP A 241 84.65 -51.21 -33.48
CA ASP A 241 83.37 -50.54 -33.72
C ASP A 241 82.34 -50.80 -32.60
N LEU A 242 82.47 -51.96 -31.91
CA LEU A 242 81.70 -52.31 -30.72
C LEU A 242 82.16 -51.49 -29.50
N GLU A 243 83.47 -51.37 -29.26
CA GLU A 243 84.04 -50.54 -28.19
C GLU A 243 83.60 -49.07 -28.33
N ALA A 244 83.64 -48.53 -29.55
CA ALA A 244 83.15 -47.18 -29.83
C ALA A 244 81.63 -47.04 -29.59
N ALA A 245 80.83 -48.05 -29.94
CA ALA A 245 79.40 -48.07 -29.66
C ALA A 245 79.07 -48.17 -28.17
N LEU A 246 79.89 -48.90 -27.40
CA LEU A 246 79.77 -49.00 -25.95
C LEU A 246 80.08 -47.66 -25.28
N ALA A 247 81.14 -46.97 -25.71
CA ALA A 247 81.47 -45.63 -25.22
C ALA A 247 80.36 -44.60 -25.52
N ASN A 248 79.76 -44.67 -26.72
CA ASN A 248 78.60 -43.83 -27.07
C ASN A 248 77.37 -44.16 -26.22
N ARG A 249 77.10 -45.45 -25.97
CA ARG A 249 76.01 -45.90 -25.08
C ARG A 249 76.17 -45.36 -23.66
N THR A 250 77.36 -45.49 -23.07
CA THR A 250 77.61 -45.04 -21.70
C THR A 250 77.53 -43.52 -21.57
N CYS A 251 78.03 -42.77 -22.55
CA CYS A 251 77.88 -41.31 -22.58
C CYS A 251 76.39 -40.91 -22.67
N ALA A 252 75.64 -41.48 -23.62
CA ALA A 252 74.23 -41.18 -23.81
C ALA A 252 73.37 -41.57 -22.60
N MET A 253 73.68 -42.67 -21.90
CA MET A 253 73.03 -43.07 -20.64
C MET A 253 73.28 -42.04 -19.52
N ASN A 254 74.52 -41.57 -19.37
CA ASN A 254 74.87 -40.59 -18.35
C ASN A 254 74.18 -39.24 -18.63
N ASP A 255 74.17 -38.80 -19.89
CA ASP A 255 73.48 -37.58 -20.30
C ASP A 255 71.97 -37.69 -20.06
N ALA A 256 71.35 -38.83 -20.39
CA ALA A 256 69.93 -39.10 -20.11
C ALA A 256 69.61 -39.11 -18.61
N SER A 257 70.47 -39.70 -17.78
CA SER A 257 70.32 -39.72 -16.32
C SER A 257 70.40 -38.32 -15.71
N THR A 258 71.40 -37.52 -16.11
CA THR A 258 71.54 -36.14 -15.61
C THR A 258 70.39 -35.24 -16.06
N ALA A 259 69.90 -35.39 -17.30
CA ALA A 259 68.75 -34.65 -17.80
C ALA A 259 67.46 -35.05 -17.07
N LEU A 260 67.27 -36.34 -16.77
CA LEU A 260 66.12 -36.85 -16.01
C LEU A 260 66.08 -36.33 -14.58
N LEU A 261 67.23 -36.27 -13.89
CA LEU A 261 67.31 -35.69 -12.54
C LEU A 261 66.89 -34.21 -12.55
N LYS A 262 67.40 -33.43 -13.50
CA LYS A 262 67.03 -32.01 -13.67
C LYS A 262 65.54 -31.84 -13.96
N ALA A 263 64.96 -32.68 -14.82
CA ALA A 263 63.54 -32.65 -15.12
C ALA A 263 62.71 -32.93 -13.86
N ASN A 264 63.04 -33.99 -13.10
CA ASN A 264 62.34 -34.34 -11.87
C ASN A 264 62.44 -33.25 -10.78
N GLU A 265 63.59 -32.60 -10.64
CA GLU A 265 63.76 -31.45 -9.74
C GLU A 265 62.83 -30.29 -10.12
N THR A 266 62.78 -29.93 -11.41
CA THR A 266 61.89 -28.87 -11.89
C THR A 266 60.41 -29.24 -11.76
N LEU A 267 60.01 -30.48 -12.06
CA LEU A 267 58.64 -30.97 -11.86
C LEU A 267 58.23 -30.95 -10.39
N GLY A 268 59.15 -31.30 -9.48
CA GLY A 268 58.95 -31.17 -8.03
C GLY A 268 58.78 -29.72 -7.60
N SER A 269 59.55 -28.80 -8.18
CA SER A 269 59.41 -27.36 -7.92
C SER A 269 58.06 -26.82 -8.39
N LEU A 270 57.61 -27.21 -9.60
CA LEU A 270 56.29 -26.85 -10.14
C LEU A 270 55.16 -27.38 -9.26
N LYS A 271 55.25 -28.63 -8.81
CA LYS A 271 54.29 -29.20 -7.86
C LYS A 271 54.20 -28.36 -6.58
N SER A 272 55.33 -27.89 -6.05
CA SER A 272 55.33 -27.04 -4.85
C SER A 272 54.70 -25.67 -5.08
N VAL A 273 54.82 -25.09 -6.28
CA VAL A 273 54.17 -23.82 -6.66
C VAL A 273 52.65 -24.03 -6.78
N ILE A 274 52.25 -25.13 -7.42
CA ILE A 274 50.85 -25.54 -7.53
C ILE A 274 50.23 -25.74 -6.13
N ASP A 275 50.89 -26.45 -5.23
CA ASP A 275 50.36 -26.70 -3.88
C ASP A 275 50.27 -25.40 -3.04
N LYS A 276 51.20 -24.45 -3.22
CA LYS A 276 51.09 -23.11 -2.62
C LYS A 276 49.89 -22.35 -3.16
N SER A 277 49.66 -22.40 -4.48
CA SER A 277 48.53 -21.71 -5.12
C SER A 277 47.17 -22.30 -4.73
N LYS A 278 47.07 -23.60 -4.44
CA LYS A 278 45.87 -24.23 -3.88
C LYS A 278 45.50 -23.72 -2.49
N GLY A 279 46.50 -23.33 -1.69
CA GLY A 279 46.30 -22.77 -0.35
C GLY A 279 45.64 -21.38 -0.36
N LEU A 280 45.64 -20.70 -1.51
CA LEU A 280 44.98 -19.42 -1.69
C LEU A 280 43.50 -19.69 -2.01
N ASN A 281 42.61 -19.44 -1.04
CA ASN A 281 41.16 -19.66 -1.14
C ASN A 281 40.45 -18.65 -2.07
N ILE A 282 40.97 -18.42 -3.28
CA ILE A 282 40.41 -17.48 -4.27
C ILE A 282 39.79 -18.30 -5.39
N ALA A 283 38.50 -18.12 -5.63
CA ALA A 283 37.75 -18.90 -6.63
C ALA A 283 38.33 -18.77 -8.05
N ALA A 284 38.82 -17.57 -8.40
CA ALA A 284 39.40 -17.29 -9.70
C ALA A 284 40.80 -17.91 -9.92
N VAL A 285 41.51 -18.32 -8.85
CA VAL A 285 42.81 -19.00 -8.96
C VAL A 285 42.61 -20.48 -9.35
N HIS A 286 41.48 -21.09 -8.96
CA HIS A 286 41.22 -22.51 -9.13
C HIS A 286 41.34 -23.02 -10.58
N PRO A 287 40.80 -22.35 -11.63
CA PRO A 287 40.95 -22.80 -13.01
C PRO A 287 42.41 -22.78 -13.49
N LEU A 288 43.19 -21.78 -13.07
CA LEU A 288 44.62 -21.68 -13.42
C LEU A 288 45.42 -22.81 -12.79
N VAL A 289 45.11 -23.16 -11.55
CA VAL A 289 45.75 -24.26 -10.81
C VAL A 289 45.40 -25.60 -11.45
N LEU A 290 44.14 -25.82 -11.82
CA LEU A 290 43.70 -27.06 -12.46
C LEU A 290 44.38 -27.26 -13.83
N ALA A 291 44.50 -26.20 -14.63
CA ALA A 291 45.25 -26.24 -15.88
C ALA A 291 46.75 -26.52 -15.66
N ALA A 292 47.33 -26.02 -14.57
CA ALA A 292 48.71 -26.31 -14.19
C ALA A 292 48.91 -27.78 -13.81
N GLU A 293 47.97 -28.35 -13.03
CA GLU A 293 48.00 -29.75 -12.63
C GLU A 293 47.88 -30.69 -13.83
N GLU A 294 47.01 -30.38 -14.79
CA GLU A 294 46.89 -31.15 -16.03
C GLU A 294 48.18 -31.13 -16.84
N ASN A 295 48.80 -29.96 -17.00
CA ASN A 295 50.09 -29.84 -17.69
C ASN A 295 51.22 -30.58 -16.96
N LEU A 296 51.28 -30.49 -15.63
CA LEU A 296 52.22 -31.24 -14.81
C LEU A 296 52.01 -32.75 -14.99
N HIS A 297 50.75 -33.22 -14.97
CA HIS A 297 50.42 -34.63 -15.16
C HIS A 297 50.89 -35.15 -16.52
N ASN A 298 50.55 -34.44 -17.59
CA ASN A 298 50.95 -34.79 -18.96
C ASN A 298 52.47 -34.89 -19.12
N MET A 299 53.20 -33.93 -18.55
CA MET A 299 54.67 -33.94 -18.58
C MET A 299 55.28 -35.13 -17.82
N ILE A 300 54.69 -35.55 -16.70
CA ILE A 300 55.11 -36.75 -15.96
C ILE A 300 54.83 -38.02 -16.78
N VAL A 301 53.64 -38.12 -17.38
CA VAL A 301 53.25 -39.25 -18.25
C VAL A 301 54.20 -39.39 -19.44
N ASP A 302 54.47 -38.28 -20.14
CA ASP A 302 55.35 -38.28 -21.31
C ASP A 302 56.78 -38.69 -20.93
N LEU A 303 57.29 -38.21 -19.79
CA LEU A 303 58.60 -38.58 -19.28
C LEU A 303 58.67 -40.07 -18.90
N ASP A 304 57.70 -40.59 -18.14
CA ASP A 304 57.66 -42.01 -17.73
C ASP A 304 57.55 -42.95 -18.95
N LYS A 305 56.78 -42.56 -19.97
CA LYS A 305 56.65 -43.32 -21.22
C LYS A 305 57.97 -43.49 -21.97
N VAL A 306 58.85 -42.49 -21.95
CA VAL A 306 60.16 -42.60 -22.61
C VAL A 306 61.15 -43.36 -21.71
N VAL A 307 61.09 -43.16 -20.39
CA VAL A 307 61.92 -43.89 -19.41
C VAL A 307 61.63 -45.39 -19.42
N THR A 308 60.36 -45.79 -19.47
CA THR A 308 59.95 -47.20 -19.55
C THR A 308 60.47 -47.86 -20.82
N LYS A 309 60.43 -47.17 -21.97
CA LYS A 309 61.05 -47.65 -23.21
C LYS A 309 62.55 -47.85 -23.07
N VAL A 310 63.27 -46.90 -22.46
CA VAL A 310 64.71 -47.02 -22.23
C VAL A 310 65.03 -48.18 -21.28
N GLN A 311 64.27 -48.35 -20.19
CA GLN A 311 64.43 -49.46 -19.26
C GLN A 311 64.22 -50.82 -19.95
N SER A 312 63.21 -50.94 -20.82
CA SER A 312 62.98 -52.16 -21.60
C SER A 312 64.12 -52.45 -22.59
N ALA A 313 64.62 -51.44 -23.30
CA ALA A 313 65.75 -51.61 -24.21
C ALA A 313 67.04 -51.96 -23.43
N GLU A 314 67.20 -51.44 -22.21
CA GLU A 314 68.33 -51.74 -21.35
C GLU A 314 68.31 -53.17 -20.81
N SER A 315 67.15 -53.69 -20.39
CA SER A 315 67.03 -55.09 -19.95
C SER A 315 67.29 -56.06 -21.11
N GLU A 316 66.77 -55.78 -22.31
CA GLU A 316 67.10 -56.55 -23.51
C GLU A 316 68.60 -56.54 -23.82
N ALA A 317 69.24 -55.37 -23.74
CA ALA A 317 70.68 -55.25 -23.96
C ALA A 317 71.50 -56.04 -22.92
N LYS A 318 71.07 -56.05 -21.65
CA LYS A 318 71.71 -56.81 -20.56
C LYS A 318 71.62 -58.31 -20.80
N ILE A 319 70.50 -58.82 -21.29
CA ILE A 319 70.33 -60.24 -21.63
C ILE A 319 71.31 -60.63 -22.75
N VAL A 320 71.41 -59.81 -23.79
CA VAL A 320 72.33 -60.08 -24.91
C VAL A 320 73.79 -60.04 -24.46
N SER A 321 74.18 -59.13 -23.57
CA SER A 321 75.55 -59.10 -23.02
C SER A 321 75.85 -60.32 -22.14
N GLN A 322 74.96 -60.71 -21.24
CA GLN A 322 75.14 -61.89 -20.39
C GLN A 322 75.24 -63.18 -21.23
N TYR A 323 74.41 -63.32 -22.26
CA TYR A 323 74.51 -64.44 -23.19
C TYR A 323 75.86 -64.45 -23.92
N SER A 324 76.34 -63.28 -24.38
CA SER A 324 77.63 -63.18 -25.05
C SER A 324 78.81 -63.56 -24.14
N GLU A 325 78.75 -63.21 -22.86
CA GLU A 325 79.76 -63.57 -21.85
C GLU A 325 79.78 -65.10 -21.65
N LEU A 326 78.62 -65.72 -21.43
CA LEU A 326 78.49 -67.16 -21.28
C LEU A 326 78.97 -67.94 -22.52
N VAL A 327 78.65 -67.45 -23.72
CA VAL A 327 79.14 -68.05 -24.97
C VAL A 327 80.66 -67.95 -25.07
N ASN A 328 81.25 -66.81 -24.70
CA ASN A 328 82.71 -66.64 -24.68
C ASN A 328 83.38 -67.54 -23.64
N GLU A 329 82.80 -67.69 -22.44
CA GLU A 329 83.28 -68.61 -21.42
C GLU A 329 83.19 -70.07 -21.89
N ALA A 330 82.07 -70.47 -22.48
CA ALA A 330 81.88 -71.80 -23.05
C ALA A 330 82.88 -72.07 -24.20
N LYS A 331 83.12 -71.09 -25.08
CA LYS A 331 84.16 -71.19 -26.13
C LYS A 331 85.55 -71.40 -25.54
N GLN A 332 85.91 -70.67 -24.48
CA GLN A 332 87.20 -70.82 -23.82
C GLN A 332 87.33 -72.17 -23.11
N GLN A 333 86.28 -72.64 -22.44
CA GLN A 333 86.25 -73.96 -21.80
C GLN A 333 86.37 -75.07 -22.85
N PHE A 334 85.62 -74.98 -23.95
CA PHE A 334 85.73 -75.91 -25.07
C PHE A 334 87.13 -75.90 -25.69
N GLN A 335 87.74 -74.73 -25.89
CA GLN A 335 89.14 -74.65 -26.36
C GLN A 335 90.11 -75.32 -25.38
N ARG A 336 89.93 -75.13 -24.07
CA ARG A 336 90.74 -75.78 -23.03
C ARG A 336 90.56 -77.31 -23.05
N GLU A 337 89.34 -77.80 -23.14
CA GLU A 337 89.01 -79.24 -23.22
C GLU A 337 89.50 -79.88 -24.51
N VAL A 338 89.33 -79.23 -25.66
CA VAL A 338 89.86 -79.73 -26.94
C VAL A 338 91.39 -79.75 -26.91
N SER A 339 92.04 -78.73 -26.33
CA SER A 339 93.50 -78.69 -26.19
C SER A 339 94.05 -79.74 -25.22
N SER A 340 93.27 -80.15 -24.21
CA SER A 340 93.66 -81.20 -23.26
C SER A 340 93.39 -82.62 -23.78
N LEU A 341 92.41 -82.80 -24.66
CA LEU A 341 92.08 -84.09 -25.30
C LEU A 341 92.93 -84.42 -26.54
N THR A 342 93.48 -83.41 -27.23
CA THR A 342 94.25 -83.61 -28.47
C THR A 342 95.70 -84.12 -28.38
N PRO A 343 96.42 -84.16 -27.23
CA PRO A 343 97.77 -84.73 -27.20
C PRO A 343 97.79 -86.26 -27.20
N GLU A 344 96.76 -86.94 -26.68
CA GLU A 344 96.69 -88.42 -26.65
C GLU A 344 96.41 -89.04 -28.04
N ILE A 345 95.69 -88.30 -28.90
CA ILE A 345 95.26 -88.82 -30.21
C ILE A 345 96.36 -88.69 -31.27
N GLN A 346 97.32 -87.75 -31.16
CA GLN A 346 98.41 -87.68 -32.15
C GLN A 346 99.54 -88.68 -31.90
N ALA A 347 99.70 -89.20 -30.68
CA ALA A 347 100.82 -90.09 -30.34
C ALA A 347 100.64 -91.54 -30.84
N ASN A 348 99.40 -92.03 -31.00
CA ASN A 348 99.13 -93.47 -31.20
C ASN A 348 98.90 -93.94 -32.66
N TRP A 349 98.95 -93.05 -33.66
CA TRP A 349 98.58 -93.42 -35.04
C TRP A 349 99.74 -93.81 -35.95
N LYS A 350 101.00 -93.74 -35.49
CA LYS A 350 102.18 -94.09 -36.31
C LYS A 350 102.60 -95.58 -36.24
N GLY A 351 101.83 -96.45 -35.58
CA GLY A 351 102.24 -97.84 -35.31
C GLY A 351 101.39 -98.98 -35.88
N LEU A 352 100.22 -98.72 -36.50
CA LEU A 352 99.31 -99.79 -36.95
C LEU A 352 99.14 -99.84 -38.48
N THR A 353 100.09 -100.45 -39.17
CA THR A 353 99.96 -100.79 -40.61
C THR A 353 100.42 -102.21 -40.96
N GLY A 354 100.46 -103.15 -39.98
CA GLY A 354 100.83 -104.54 -40.22
C GLY A 354 100.02 -105.56 -39.43
N LYS A 355 99.14 -106.30 -40.13
CA LYS A 355 98.38 -107.51 -39.71
C LYS A 355 97.73 -107.45 -38.33
N LEU A 356 96.54 -106.84 -38.23
CA LEU A 356 95.67 -106.97 -37.06
C LEU A 356 95.06 -108.37 -36.98
N SER A 357 95.12 -109.01 -35.81
CA SER A 357 94.35 -110.22 -35.52
C SER A 357 92.86 -109.87 -35.29
N ALA A 358 91.95 -110.83 -35.43
CA ALA A 358 90.52 -110.62 -35.15
C ALA A 358 90.27 -110.10 -33.72
N ASP A 359 91.14 -110.47 -32.77
CA ASP A 359 91.09 -110.03 -31.38
C ASP A 359 91.50 -108.57 -31.22
N ASP A 360 92.48 -108.08 -31.99
CA ASP A 360 92.87 -106.65 -32.01
C ASP A 360 91.77 -105.77 -32.61
N LEU A 361 91.06 -106.26 -33.63
CA LEU A 361 89.90 -105.60 -34.20
C LEU A 361 88.75 -105.53 -33.20
N ASN A 362 88.46 -106.63 -32.49
CA ASN A 362 87.45 -106.68 -31.44
C ASN A 362 87.80 -105.75 -30.26
N ALA A 363 89.09 -105.65 -29.91
CA ALA A 363 89.57 -104.71 -28.90
C ALA A 363 89.41 -103.24 -29.35
N LEU A 364 89.69 -102.93 -30.62
CA LEU A 364 89.49 -101.60 -31.19
C LEU A 364 88.00 -101.22 -31.27
N ILE A 365 87.14 -102.17 -31.67
CA ILE A 365 85.67 -101.98 -31.69
C ILE A 365 85.15 -101.76 -30.27
N ALA A 366 85.61 -102.54 -29.28
CA ALA A 366 85.25 -102.36 -27.88
C ALA A 366 85.75 -101.01 -27.33
N HIS A 367 86.94 -100.56 -27.72
CA HIS A 367 87.48 -99.24 -27.37
C HIS A 367 86.67 -98.10 -28.01
N ALA A 368 86.35 -98.21 -29.31
CA ALA A 368 85.50 -97.24 -30.01
C ALA A 368 84.09 -97.18 -29.41
N HIS A 369 83.47 -98.32 -29.09
CA HIS A 369 82.18 -98.36 -28.41
C HIS A 369 82.23 -97.76 -27.02
N ARG A 370 83.25 -98.07 -26.19
CA ARG A 370 83.45 -97.41 -24.89
C ARG A 370 83.64 -95.90 -25.03
N ARG A 371 84.34 -95.45 -26.07
CA ARG A 371 84.53 -94.01 -26.34
C ARG A 371 83.24 -93.36 -26.81
N ILE A 372 82.46 -94.00 -27.66
CA ILE A 372 81.14 -93.54 -28.09
C ILE A 372 80.20 -93.46 -26.89
N ASP A 373 80.19 -94.47 -26.01
CA ASP A 373 79.39 -94.47 -24.78
C ASP A 373 79.82 -93.36 -23.81
N GLN A 374 81.12 -93.11 -23.70
CA GLN A 374 81.65 -92.00 -22.90
C GLN A 374 81.19 -90.65 -23.46
N LEU A 375 81.34 -90.42 -24.76
CA LEU A 375 80.89 -89.18 -25.42
C LEU A 375 79.36 -89.01 -25.32
N ASN A 376 78.60 -90.09 -25.44
CA ASN A 376 77.14 -90.06 -25.27
C ASN A 376 76.73 -89.71 -23.83
N ARG A 377 77.47 -90.17 -22.81
CA ARG A 377 77.25 -89.79 -21.41
C ARG A 377 77.63 -88.33 -21.16
N GLU A 378 78.79 -87.89 -21.65
CA GLU A 378 79.23 -86.49 -21.54
C GLU A 378 78.22 -85.55 -22.21
N LEU A 379 77.71 -85.92 -23.39
CA LEU A 379 76.67 -85.18 -24.12
C LEU A 379 75.32 -85.17 -23.39
N ALA A 380 74.92 -86.27 -22.75
CA ALA A 380 73.70 -86.31 -21.94
C ALA A 380 73.83 -85.45 -20.66
N GLU A 381 74.99 -85.49 -19.99
CA GLU A 381 75.27 -84.65 -18.83
C GLU A 381 75.30 -83.15 -19.20
N GLN A 382 75.91 -82.79 -20.33
CA GLN A 382 75.87 -81.42 -20.84
C GLN A 382 74.44 -80.96 -21.11
N ARG A 383 73.62 -81.77 -21.79
CA ARG A 383 72.21 -81.45 -22.03
C ARG A 383 71.41 -81.23 -20.74
N VAL A 384 71.63 -82.04 -19.69
CA VAL A 384 70.94 -81.86 -18.41
C VAL A 384 71.41 -80.59 -17.69
N ARG A 385 72.72 -80.28 -17.70
CA ARG A 385 73.24 -79.04 -17.11
C ARG A 385 72.70 -77.81 -17.84
N GLU A 386 72.72 -77.82 -19.17
CA GLU A 386 72.14 -76.76 -20.00
C GLU A 386 70.65 -76.59 -19.72
N GLN A 387 69.89 -77.69 -19.63
CA GLN A 387 68.47 -77.62 -19.31
C GLN A 387 68.23 -76.98 -17.93
N ILE A 388 68.99 -77.37 -16.90
CA ILE A 388 68.90 -76.78 -15.57
C ILE A 388 69.26 -75.29 -15.58
N HIS A 389 70.29 -74.89 -16.34
CA HIS A 389 70.69 -73.49 -16.48
C HIS A 389 69.64 -72.67 -17.23
N ILE A 390 69.04 -73.23 -18.29
CA ILE A 390 67.95 -72.59 -19.05
C ILE A 390 66.73 -72.42 -18.14
N ASP A 391 66.32 -73.46 -17.41
CA ASP A 391 65.16 -73.40 -16.53
C ASP A 391 65.38 -72.39 -15.39
N ALA A 392 66.58 -72.32 -14.81
CA ALA A 392 66.92 -71.32 -13.79
C ALA A 392 66.92 -69.89 -14.35
N ALA A 393 67.43 -69.68 -15.57
CA ALA A 393 67.39 -68.38 -16.24
C ALA A 393 65.96 -67.95 -16.58
N LEU A 394 65.11 -68.88 -17.01
CA LEU A 394 63.70 -68.63 -17.30
C LEU A 394 62.91 -68.25 -16.04
N GLU A 395 63.14 -68.92 -14.90
CA GLU A 395 62.48 -68.55 -13.64
C GLU A 395 62.92 -67.18 -13.12
N GLN A 396 64.22 -66.84 -13.24
CA GLN A 396 64.70 -65.50 -12.89
C GLN A 396 64.08 -64.43 -13.79
N GLN A 397 63.97 -64.69 -15.10
CA GLN A 397 63.32 -63.79 -16.05
C GLN A 397 61.84 -63.58 -15.70
N LYS A 398 61.09 -64.64 -15.37
CA LYS A 398 59.69 -64.52 -14.95
C LYS A 398 59.52 -63.62 -13.72
N LEU A 399 60.41 -63.73 -12.73
CA LEU A 399 60.36 -62.89 -11.52
C LEU A 399 60.66 -61.42 -11.82
N GLU A 400 61.60 -61.14 -12.73
CA GLU A 400 61.93 -59.77 -13.16
C GLU A 400 60.80 -59.16 -13.99
N ASP A 401 60.22 -59.93 -14.91
CA ASP A 401 59.07 -59.52 -15.72
C ASP A 401 57.83 -59.27 -14.85
N GLN A 402 57.58 -60.11 -13.83
CA GLN A 402 56.51 -59.88 -12.86
C GLN A 402 56.70 -58.56 -12.10
N LYS A 403 57.91 -58.30 -11.60
CA LYS A 403 58.21 -57.04 -10.90
C LYS A 403 58.07 -55.82 -11.82
N ALA A 404 58.53 -55.93 -13.06
CA ALA A 404 58.38 -54.88 -14.06
C ALA A 404 56.91 -54.62 -14.40
N LEU A 405 56.12 -55.69 -14.54
CA LEU A 405 54.68 -55.62 -14.78
C LEU A 405 53.94 -54.97 -13.60
N GLU A 406 54.19 -55.41 -12.36
CA GLU A 406 53.60 -54.81 -11.15
C GLU A 406 53.92 -53.32 -11.05
N LYS A 407 55.17 -52.92 -11.34
CA LYS A 407 55.57 -51.52 -11.36
C LYS A 407 54.81 -50.74 -12.43
N ALA A 408 54.71 -51.25 -13.65
CA ALA A 408 53.99 -50.60 -14.76
C ALA A 408 52.47 -50.51 -14.51
N VAL A 409 51.87 -51.54 -13.91
CA VAL A 409 50.46 -51.52 -13.50
C VAL A 409 50.24 -50.47 -12.40
N ASN A 410 51.15 -50.37 -11.43
CA ASN A 410 51.04 -49.37 -10.37
C ASN A 410 51.18 -47.93 -10.90
N THR A 411 52.11 -47.66 -11.84
CA THR A 411 52.26 -46.32 -12.43
C THR A 411 51.06 -45.95 -13.29
N THR A 412 50.61 -46.84 -14.18
CA THR A 412 49.41 -46.61 -15.00
C THR A 412 48.15 -46.41 -14.16
N LEU A 413 48.00 -47.14 -13.06
CA LEU A 413 46.91 -46.95 -12.11
C LEU A 413 46.98 -45.58 -11.41
N GLN A 414 48.17 -45.08 -11.08
CA GLN A 414 48.34 -43.72 -10.56
C GLN A 414 47.94 -42.68 -11.61
N HIS A 415 48.29 -42.88 -12.87
CA HIS A 415 47.90 -41.98 -13.97
C HIS A 415 46.39 -41.92 -14.14
N VAL A 416 45.72 -43.07 -14.26
CA VAL A 416 44.25 -43.13 -14.39
C VAL A 416 43.53 -42.52 -13.18
N LYS A 417 44.07 -42.69 -11.97
CA LYS A 417 43.49 -42.07 -10.76
C LYS A 417 43.56 -40.56 -10.81
N GLU A 418 44.69 -39.99 -11.23
CA GLU A 418 44.87 -38.55 -11.29
C GLU A 418 44.05 -37.93 -12.44
N GLU A 419 44.00 -38.57 -13.61
CA GLU A 419 43.11 -38.16 -14.71
C GLU A 419 41.64 -38.15 -14.28
N ALA A 420 41.19 -39.19 -13.56
CA ALA A 420 39.82 -39.25 -13.04
C ALA A 420 39.54 -38.14 -12.00
N ARG A 421 40.53 -37.81 -11.15
CA ARG A 421 40.44 -36.70 -10.19
C ARG A 421 40.30 -35.36 -10.92
N LEU A 422 41.18 -35.06 -11.87
CA LEU A 422 41.16 -33.81 -12.62
C LEU A 422 39.86 -33.64 -13.40
N GLU A 423 39.36 -34.71 -14.01
CA GLU A 423 38.09 -34.71 -14.73
C GLU A 423 36.88 -34.48 -13.80
N GLN A 424 36.93 -35.02 -12.57
CA GLN A 424 35.91 -34.75 -11.55
C GLN A 424 35.94 -33.27 -11.12
N GLU A 425 37.11 -32.71 -10.85
CA GLU A 425 37.27 -31.30 -10.48
C GLU A 425 36.81 -30.36 -11.60
N ARG A 426 37.11 -30.70 -12.86
CA ARG A 426 36.62 -29.97 -14.05
C ARG A 426 35.09 -29.94 -14.11
N LYS A 427 34.44 -31.09 -13.96
CA LYS A 427 32.97 -31.20 -13.93
C LYS A 427 32.33 -30.44 -12.77
N LEU A 428 32.96 -30.47 -11.60
CA LEU A 428 32.51 -29.69 -10.44
C LEU A 428 32.62 -28.18 -10.70
N GLY A 429 33.68 -27.74 -11.37
CA GLY A 429 33.85 -26.37 -11.83
C GLY A 429 32.74 -25.93 -12.79
N GLU A 430 32.51 -26.70 -13.85
CA GLU A 430 31.44 -26.43 -14.84
C GLU A 430 30.05 -26.35 -14.18
N LEU A 431 29.74 -27.29 -13.27
CA LEU A 431 28.47 -27.28 -12.53
C LEU A 431 28.33 -26.04 -11.64
N ARG A 432 29.41 -25.63 -10.97
CA ARG A 432 29.43 -24.42 -10.13
C ARG A 432 29.17 -23.18 -10.98
N GLU A 433 29.81 -23.04 -12.14
CA GLU A 433 29.59 -21.90 -13.03
C GLU A 433 28.14 -21.79 -13.49
N VAL A 434 27.53 -22.92 -13.88
CA VAL A 434 26.11 -22.96 -14.26
C VAL A 434 25.22 -22.58 -13.07
N MET A 435 25.49 -23.13 -11.88
CA MET A 435 24.74 -22.82 -10.67
C MET A 435 24.86 -21.34 -10.28
N GLU A 436 26.04 -20.74 -10.35
CA GLU A 436 26.26 -19.31 -10.08
C GLU A 436 25.56 -18.43 -11.11
N ALA A 437 25.57 -18.82 -12.39
CA ALA A 437 24.85 -18.11 -13.44
C ALA A 437 23.34 -18.15 -13.22
N GLU A 438 22.78 -19.33 -12.91
CA GLU A 438 21.36 -19.49 -12.60
C GLU A 438 20.97 -18.69 -11.36
N MET A 439 21.74 -18.79 -10.28
CA MET A 439 21.51 -18.01 -9.05
C MET A 439 21.51 -16.50 -9.31
N ARG A 440 22.50 -15.99 -10.08
CA ARG A 440 22.54 -14.58 -10.48
C ARG A 440 21.31 -14.18 -11.29
N THR A 441 20.82 -15.04 -12.18
CA THR A 441 19.59 -14.74 -12.94
C THR A 441 18.34 -14.73 -12.06
N GLN A 442 18.24 -15.64 -11.08
CA GLN A 442 17.13 -15.67 -10.12
C GLN A 442 17.11 -14.41 -9.25
N LEU A 443 18.27 -14.02 -8.71
CA LEU A 443 18.39 -12.80 -7.90
C LEU A 443 18.04 -11.54 -8.71
N ARG A 444 18.46 -11.45 -9.98
CA ARG A 444 18.06 -10.33 -10.86
C ARG A 444 16.57 -10.30 -11.10
N ARG A 445 15.93 -11.45 -11.34
CA ARG A 445 14.47 -11.53 -11.51
C ARG A 445 13.73 -11.12 -10.24
N GLN A 446 14.21 -11.55 -9.07
CA GLN A 446 13.63 -11.18 -7.79
C GLN A 446 13.79 -9.68 -7.50
N ALA A 447 14.96 -9.11 -7.75
CA ALA A 447 15.20 -7.67 -7.58
C ALA A 447 14.34 -6.84 -8.54
N ALA A 448 14.20 -7.27 -9.80
CA ALA A 448 13.31 -6.64 -10.77
C ALA A 448 11.84 -6.72 -10.31
N ALA A 449 11.36 -7.91 -9.93
CA ALA A 449 9.98 -8.09 -9.44
C ALA A 449 9.69 -7.26 -8.18
N HIS A 450 10.64 -7.14 -7.25
CA HIS A 450 10.52 -6.26 -6.08
C HIS A 450 10.48 -4.78 -6.47
N THR A 451 11.32 -4.36 -7.42
CA THR A 451 11.32 -2.98 -7.92
C THR A 451 10.01 -2.63 -8.62
N ASP A 452 9.51 -3.53 -9.46
CA ASP A 452 8.23 -3.38 -10.15
C ASP A 452 7.07 -3.31 -9.15
N HIS A 453 7.07 -4.20 -8.15
CA HIS A 453 6.07 -4.19 -7.09
C HIS A 453 6.05 -2.86 -6.31
N VAL A 454 7.22 -2.35 -5.92
CA VAL A 454 7.32 -1.05 -5.23
C VAL A 454 6.83 0.08 -6.12
N GLN A 455 7.19 0.08 -7.41
CA GLN A 455 6.68 1.08 -8.35
C GLN A 455 5.16 1.02 -8.49
N ASP A 456 4.57 -0.17 -8.54
CA ASP A 456 3.12 -0.32 -8.65
C ASP A 456 2.40 0.11 -7.38
N VAL A 457 2.94 -0.21 -6.19
CA VAL A 457 2.41 0.32 -4.92
C VAL A 457 2.48 1.85 -4.88
N LEU A 458 3.59 2.45 -5.31
CA LEU A 458 3.73 3.90 -5.36
C LEU A 458 2.75 4.55 -6.36
N LYS A 459 2.51 3.93 -7.52
CA LYS A 459 1.51 4.41 -8.49
C LYS A 459 0.10 4.35 -7.92
N VAL A 460 -0.25 3.28 -7.19
CA VAL A 460 -1.55 3.15 -6.53
C VAL A 460 -1.70 4.23 -5.46
N GLN A 461 -0.70 4.44 -4.61
CA GLN A 461 -0.73 5.52 -3.61
C GLN A 461 -0.86 6.90 -4.25
N GLU A 462 -0.15 7.17 -5.35
CA GLU A 462 -0.26 8.42 -6.08
C GLU A 462 -1.67 8.64 -6.66
N HIS A 463 -2.31 7.57 -7.17
CA HIS A 463 -3.67 7.62 -7.67
C HIS A 463 -4.69 7.82 -6.55
N GLU A 464 -4.55 7.13 -5.41
CA GLU A 464 -5.42 7.30 -4.24
C GLU A 464 -5.34 8.74 -3.71
N LEU A 465 -4.14 9.29 -3.54
CA LEU A 465 -3.94 10.68 -3.13
C LEU A 465 -4.55 11.69 -4.11
N ARG A 466 -4.43 11.44 -5.42
CA ARG A 466 -5.07 12.29 -6.44
C ARG A 466 -6.59 12.22 -6.34
N ALA A 467 -7.15 11.02 -6.21
CA ALA A 467 -8.59 10.83 -6.09
C ALA A 467 -9.15 11.50 -4.82
N GLU A 468 -8.45 11.38 -3.69
CA GLU A 468 -8.80 12.08 -2.45
C GLU A 468 -8.74 13.60 -2.63
N ALA A 469 -7.70 14.12 -3.27
CA ALA A 469 -7.57 15.56 -3.53
C ALA A 469 -8.70 16.09 -4.44
N GLU A 470 -9.03 15.35 -5.51
CA GLU A 470 -10.15 15.67 -6.39
C GLU A 470 -11.50 15.60 -5.65
N GLN A 471 -11.69 14.60 -4.79
CA GLN A 471 -12.90 14.46 -3.98
C GLN A 471 -13.04 15.63 -2.98
N VAL A 472 -11.97 16.00 -2.28
CA VAL A 472 -11.97 17.16 -1.38
C VAL A 472 -12.25 18.45 -2.14
N LEU A 473 -11.64 18.63 -3.32
CA LEU A 473 -11.90 19.80 -4.16
C LEU A 473 -13.37 19.85 -4.62
N SER A 474 -13.90 18.73 -5.10
CA SER A 474 -15.29 18.64 -5.57
C SER A 474 -16.30 18.88 -4.44
N SER A 475 -16.05 18.36 -3.24
CA SER A 475 -16.90 18.61 -2.07
C SER A 475 -16.88 20.09 -1.66
N LYS A 476 -15.71 20.72 -1.65
CA LYS A 476 -15.58 22.18 -1.39
C LYS A 476 -16.28 23.03 -2.44
N MET A 477 -16.16 22.66 -3.72
CA MET A 477 -16.86 23.34 -4.81
C MET A 477 -18.39 23.22 -4.66
N LEU A 478 -18.90 22.04 -4.31
CA LEU A 478 -20.33 21.82 -4.07
C LEU A 478 -20.83 22.57 -2.82
N GLU A 479 -20.07 22.56 -1.72
CA GLU A 479 -20.36 23.35 -0.52
C GLU A 479 -20.44 24.85 -0.85
N GLN A 480 -19.55 25.34 -1.72
CA GLN A 480 -19.57 26.73 -2.14
C GLN A 480 -20.79 27.03 -3.03
N GLU A 481 -21.10 26.16 -3.99
CA GLU A 481 -22.25 26.33 -4.88
C GLU A 481 -23.58 26.30 -4.11
N THR A 482 -23.72 25.39 -3.15
CA THR A 482 -24.91 25.31 -2.29
C THR A 482 -25.08 26.55 -1.43
N ARG A 483 -24.00 27.10 -0.84
CA ARG A 483 -24.05 28.39 -0.12
C ARG A 483 -24.50 29.54 -1.01
N TYR A 484 -24.00 29.62 -2.25
CA TYR A 484 -24.45 30.65 -3.19
C TYR A 484 -25.94 30.51 -3.52
N ARG A 485 -26.43 29.29 -3.73
CA ARG A 485 -27.86 29.04 -3.97
C ARG A 485 -28.72 29.42 -2.76
N GLN A 486 -28.28 29.08 -1.54
CA GLN A 486 -28.97 29.43 -0.30
C GLN A 486 -29.04 30.95 -0.11
N LEU A 487 -27.92 31.67 -0.23
CA LEU A 487 -27.90 33.13 -0.12
C LEU A 487 -28.82 33.79 -1.14
N ASN A 488 -28.83 33.29 -2.38
CA ASN A 488 -29.72 33.82 -3.42
C ASN A 488 -31.20 33.55 -3.09
N GLN A 489 -31.52 32.39 -2.52
CA GLN A 489 -32.87 32.07 -2.08
C GLN A 489 -33.29 32.92 -0.89
N GLU A 490 -32.43 33.09 0.12
CA GLU A 490 -32.68 33.98 1.26
C GLU A 490 -32.90 35.44 0.82
N GLN A 491 -32.14 35.91 -0.18
CA GLN A 491 -32.35 37.23 -0.77
C GLN A 491 -33.74 37.36 -1.41
N LEU A 492 -34.18 36.34 -2.17
CA LEU A 492 -35.50 36.31 -2.78
C LEU A 492 -36.62 36.23 -1.73
N ASP A 493 -36.44 35.43 -0.68
CA ASP A 493 -37.41 35.28 0.40
C ASP A 493 -37.54 36.58 1.21
N ASN A 494 -36.42 37.23 1.55
CA ASN A 494 -36.41 38.53 2.22
C ASN A 494 -37.09 39.60 1.36
N PHE A 495 -36.78 39.66 0.05
CA PHE A 495 -37.44 40.59 -0.86
C PHE A 495 -38.95 40.34 -0.94
N THR A 496 -39.38 39.08 -0.97
CA THR A 496 -40.80 38.71 -0.99
C THR A 496 -41.50 39.11 0.30
N LEU A 497 -40.85 38.92 1.46
CA LEU A 497 -41.36 39.34 2.75
C LEU A 497 -41.50 40.86 2.83
N ASP A 498 -40.50 41.61 2.36
CA ASP A 498 -40.53 43.06 2.31
C ASP A 498 -41.66 43.58 1.40
N MET A 499 -41.84 42.97 0.24
CA MET A 499 -42.96 43.28 -0.67
C MET A 499 -44.32 42.98 -0.05
N ASN A 500 -44.49 41.82 0.60
CA ASN A 500 -45.74 41.49 1.29
C ASN A 500 -46.01 42.44 2.47
N THR A 501 -44.97 42.84 3.21
CA THR A 501 -45.08 43.81 4.30
C THR A 501 -45.47 45.19 3.78
N ALA A 502 -44.87 45.64 2.68
CA ALA A 502 -45.24 46.90 2.03
C ALA A 502 -46.69 46.85 1.51
N TYR A 503 -47.08 45.74 0.89
CA TYR A 503 -48.45 45.52 0.41
C TYR A 503 -49.47 45.54 1.56
N ALA A 504 -49.19 44.85 2.67
CA ALA A 504 -50.06 44.86 3.85
C ALA A 504 -50.18 46.26 4.47
N ARG A 505 -49.09 47.05 4.52
CA ARG A 505 -49.13 48.44 4.98
C ARG A 505 -49.98 49.32 4.06
N LEU A 506 -49.84 49.18 2.75
CA LEU A 506 -50.65 49.92 1.78
C LEU A 506 -52.12 49.57 1.90
N LYS A 507 -52.44 48.27 2.02
CA LYS A 507 -53.82 47.83 2.23
C LYS A 507 -54.40 48.36 3.54
N GLY A 508 -53.62 48.36 4.62
CA GLY A 508 -54.02 48.96 5.89
C GLY A 508 -54.25 50.47 5.79
N MET A 509 -53.46 51.19 4.98
CA MET A 509 -53.69 52.61 4.70
C MET A 509 -54.95 52.83 3.86
N GLU A 510 -55.19 52.01 2.84
CA GLU A 510 -56.41 52.05 2.02
C GLU A 510 -57.66 51.84 2.88
N GLU A 511 -57.67 50.77 3.69
CA GLU A 511 -58.77 50.47 4.62
C GLU A 511 -58.99 51.61 5.65
N ALA A 512 -57.92 52.22 6.15
CA ALA A 512 -57.99 53.36 7.08
C ALA A 512 -58.50 54.66 6.42
N ILE A 513 -58.12 54.92 5.17
CA ILE A 513 -58.61 56.07 4.40
C ILE A 513 -60.10 55.89 4.12
N ASP A 514 -60.53 54.70 3.68
CA ASP A 514 -61.93 54.41 3.42
C ASP A 514 -62.79 54.56 4.68
N SER A 515 -62.32 54.06 5.83
CA SER A 515 -63.02 54.27 7.10
C SER A 515 -63.10 55.75 7.50
N HIS A 516 -62.03 56.51 7.26
CA HIS A 516 -62.01 57.94 7.57
C HIS A 516 -62.96 58.74 6.66
N VAL A 517 -63.09 58.38 5.38
CA VAL A 517 -64.03 59.03 4.46
C VAL A 517 -65.49 58.82 4.91
N VAL A 518 -65.85 57.61 5.35
CA VAL A 518 -67.20 57.34 5.88
C VAL A 518 -67.46 58.14 7.16
N ALA A 519 -66.49 58.17 8.08
CA ALA A 519 -66.60 58.94 9.31
C ALA A 519 -66.72 60.47 9.05
N GLU A 520 -65.97 61.01 8.09
CA GLU A 520 -66.09 62.42 7.69
C GLU A 520 -67.46 62.75 7.08
N GLU A 521 -68.04 61.85 6.29
CA GLU A 521 -69.35 62.06 5.68
C GLU A 521 -70.45 62.12 6.76
N GLU A 522 -70.41 61.21 7.74
CA GLU A 522 -71.32 61.23 8.90
C GLU A 522 -71.14 62.49 9.75
N ALA A 523 -69.89 62.91 9.99
CA ALA A 523 -69.59 64.15 10.70
C ALA A 523 -70.10 65.39 9.94
N ARG A 524 -70.01 65.42 8.60
CA ARG A 524 -70.57 66.50 7.78
C ARG A 524 -72.09 66.60 7.93
N LYS A 525 -72.79 65.48 7.86
CA LYS A 525 -74.26 65.43 8.04
C LYS A 525 -74.66 65.93 9.43
N ALA A 526 -73.97 65.48 10.47
CA ALA A 526 -74.21 65.93 11.85
C ALA A 526 -73.95 67.44 12.02
N HIS A 527 -72.88 67.96 11.40
CA HIS A 527 -72.56 69.38 11.46
C HIS A 527 -73.59 70.24 10.71
N GLN A 528 -74.04 69.80 9.54
CA GLN A 528 -75.09 70.48 8.78
C GLN A 528 -76.40 70.55 9.57
N LEU A 529 -76.78 69.45 10.23
CA LEU A 529 -77.92 69.41 11.14
C LEU A 529 -77.78 70.45 12.26
N TRP A 530 -76.64 70.49 12.93
CA TRP A 530 -76.38 71.46 14.00
C TRP A 530 -76.52 72.92 13.52
N LEU A 531 -75.92 73.27 12.38
CA LEU A 531 -76.03 74.61 11.80
C LEU A 531 -77.48 74.99 11.48
N SER A 532 -78.26 74.05 10.92
CA SER A 532 -79.67 74.28 10.61
C SER A 532 -80.53 74.54 11.85
N VAL A 533 -80.26 73.83 12.95
CA VAL A 533 -80.99 73.98 14.22
C VAL A 533 -80.57 75.24 14.97
N GLU A 534 -79.29 75.61 14.94
CA GLU A 534 -78.83 76.87 15.55
C GLU A 534 -79.37 78.08 14.78
N ALA A 535 -79.46 78.00 13.44
CA ALA A 535 -80.13 79.00 12.63
C ALA A 535 -81.61 79.15 13.02
N LEU A 536 -82.31 78.02 13.24
CA LEU A 536 -83.71 78.02 13.71
C LEU A 536 -83.84 78.70 15.10
N ASN A 537 -82.99 78.35 16.05
CA ASN A 537 -82.95 78.97 17.38
C ASN A 537 -82.66 80.48 17.32
N TYR A 538 -81.75 80.90 16.44
CA TYR A 538 -81.46 82.31 16.19
C TYR A 538 -82.68 83.05 15.62
N THR A 539 -83.37 82.47 14.64
CA THR A 539 -84.60 83.07 14.08
C THR A 539 -85.72 83.22 15.09
N LEU A 540 -85.83 82.30 16.06
CA LEU A 540 -86.83 82.39 17.15
C LEU A 540 -86.54 83.53 18.15
N LYS A 541 -85.26 83.86 18.36
CA LYS A 541 -84.85 84.94 19.28
C LYS A 541 -84.84 86.32 18.64
N THR A 542 -84.79 86.39 17.31
CA THR A 542 -84.62 87.65 16.58
C THR A 542 -85.95 88.33 16.32
N THR A 543 -85.97 89.67 16.43
CA THR A 543 -87.12 90.52 16.07
C THR A 543 -86.69 91.50 14.99
N ASP A 544 -87.51 91.68 13.96
CA ASP A 544 -87.27 92.71 12.94
C ASP A 544 -87.85 94.06 13.38
N SER A 545 -87.36 95.16 12.81
CA SER A 545 -87.75 96.53 13.20
C SER A 545 -89.16 96.91 12.73
N ASP A 546 -89.63 96.31 11.63
CA ASP A 546 -90.89 96.66 10.99
C ASP A 546 -92.04 95.68 11.32
N LEU A 547 -91.74 94.43 11.68
CA LEU A 547 -92.73 93.42 12.09
C LEU A 547 -92.31 92.68 13.37
N PRO A 548 -93.24 92.49 14.34
CA PRO A 548 -92.92 91.83 15.62
C PRO A 548 -92.76 90.30 15.54
N THR A 549 -93.02 89.68 14.38
CA THR A 549 -92.86 88.23 14.14
C THR A 549 -92.22 87.97 12.78
N ILE A 550 -91.32 86.98 12.72
CA ILE A 550 -90.65 86.50 11.50
C ILE A 550 -91.15 85.07 11.21
N PRO A 551 -91.55 84.74 9.96
CA PRO A 551 -92.03 83.41 9.63
C PRO A 551 -90.92 82.36 9.79
N LEU A 552 -91.23 81.26 10.49
CA LEU A 552 -90.26 80.20 10.84
C LEU A 552 -90.10 79.14 9.73
N LYS A 553 -90.94 79.19 8.70
CA LYS A 553 -91.03 78.15 7.66
C LYS A 553 -89.70 77.86 6.96
N SER A 554 -88.94 78.87 6.55
CA SER A 554 -87.69 78.69 5.82
C SER A 554 -86.59 78.01 6.64
N ALA A 555 -86.49 78.37 7.93
CA ALA A 555 -85.55 77.73 8.85
C ALA A 555 -85.99 76.29 9.20
N ALA A 556 -87.30 76.04 9.32
CA ALA A 556 -87.82 74.69 9.54
C ALA A 556 -87.63 73.78 8.31
N GLU A 557 -87.76 74.31 7.10
CA GLU A 557 -87.44 73.59 5.85
C GLU A 557 -85.94 73.26 5.78
N ALA A 558 -85.05 74.18 6.15
CA ALA A 558 -83.61 73.91 6.22
C ALA A 558 -83.24 72.77 7.19
N VAL A 559 -83.96 72.65 8.32
CA VAL A 559 -83.81 71.51 9.23
C VAL A 559 -84.33 70.22 8.58
N ARG A 560 -85.46 70.24 7.88
CA ARG A 560 -86.02 69.07 7.19
C ARG A 560 -85.10 68.55 6.08
N ASP A 561 -84.51 69.44 5.30
CA ASP A 561 -83.56 69.10 4.23
C ASP A 561 -82.25 68.51 4.80
N SER A 562 -81.88 68.91 6.02
CA SER A 562 -80.69 68.38 6.70
C SER A 562 -80.97 67.04 7.42
N CYS A 563 -82.24 66.58 7.49
CA CYS A 563 -82.68 65.46 8.34
C CYS A 563 -83.26 64.26 7.59
N HIS A 564 -82.96 64.06 6.30
CA HIS A 564 -83.59 62.98 5.52
C HIS A 564 -83.41 61.56 6.12
N ASP A 565 -82.33 61.34 6.87
CA ASP A 565 -81.95 60.01 7.36
C ASP A 565 -82.44 59.71 8.80
N ASN A 566 -82.94 60.70 9.56
CA ASN A 566 -83.25 60.56 11.00
C ASN A 566 -84.74 60.73 11.31
N ASP A 567 -85.44 59.61 11.56
CA ASP A 567 -86.87 59.55 11.91
C ASP A 567 -87.23 60.47 13.09
N PHE A 568 -86.36 60.54 14.10
CA PHE A 568 -86.58 61.35 15.30
C PHE A 568 -86.57 62.86 15.00
N ALA A 569 -85.63 63.33 14.16
CA ALA A 569 -85.53 64.74 13.79
C ALA A 569 -86.66 65.16 12.84
N LEU A 570 -87.06 64.27 11.93
CA LEU A 570 -88.23 64.46 11.07
C LEU A 570 -89.53 64.56 11.88
N ALA A 571 -89.71 63.69 12.88
CA ALA A 571 -90.86 63.75 13.78
C ALA A 571 -90.93 65.09 14.52
N LEU A 572 -89.81 65.58 15.07
CA LEU A 572 -89.75 66.88 15.75
C LEU A 572 -89.99 68.06 14.81
N ALA A 573 -89.42 68.04 13.59
CA ALA A 573 -89.66 69.08 12.59
C ALA A 573 -91.12 69.09 12.09
N SER A 574 -91.84 67.97 12.19
CA SER A 574 -93.27 67.87 11.90
C SER A 574 -94.17 68.29 13.08
N ALA A 575 -93.65 68.27 14.31
CA ALA A 575 -94.38 68.64 15.52
C ALA A 575 -94.51 70.15 15.77
N LEU A 576 -93.89 70.99 14.92
CA LEU A 576 -94.01 72.45 15.00
C LEU A 576 -95.44 72.90 14.62
N PRO A 577 -96.12 73.72 15.44
CA PRO A 577 -97.45 74.25 15.12
C PRO A 577 -97.48 74.98 13.78
N GLU A 578 -98.49 74.75 12.93
CA GLU A 578 -98.58 75.36 11.59
C GLU A 578 -98.66 76.90 11.65
N GLU A 579 -99.29 77.44 12.69
CA GLU A 579 -99.37 78.89 12.93
C GLU A 579 -97.96 79.51 13.11
N SER A 580 -97.05 78.79 13.76
CA SER A 580 -95.67 79.24 13.97
C SER A 580 -94.84 79.29 12.68
N LEU A 581 -95.14 78.40 11.73
CA LEU A 581 -94.43 78.31 10.46
C LEU A 581 -94.79 79.50 9.55
N HIS A 582 -96.09 79.82 9.45
CA HIS A 582 -96.59 80.83 8.52
C HIS A 582 -96.55 82.25 9.07
N ARG A 583 -96.94 82.47 10.33
CA ARG A 583 -97.03 83.80 10.94
C ARG A 583 -95.77 84.19 11.70
N GLY A 584 -95.05 83.20 12.21
CA GLY A 584 -93.95 83.41 13.13
C GLY A 584 -94.42 83.52 14.59
N VAL A 585 -93.43 83.51 15.47
CA VAL A 585 -93.60 83.47 16.92
C VAL A 585 -93.14 84.80 17.50
N TYR A 586 -93.81 85.29 18.54
CA TYR A 586 -93.36 86.48 19.25
C TYR A 586 -92.11 86.18 20.10
N SER A 587 -91.09 87.03 20.01
CA SER A 587 -89.95 86.92 20.93
C SER A 587 -90.40 87.14 22.38
N GLU A 588 -89.66 86.58 23.34
CA GLU A 588 -89.92 86.75 24.76
C GLU A 588 -89.90 88.24 25.18
N ALA A 589 -89.01 89.03 24.57
CA ALA A 589 -88.93 90.48 24.76
C ALA A 589 -90.17 91.19 24.23
N SER A 590 -90.66 90.79 23.05
CA SER A 590 -91.89 91.34 22.46
C SER A 590 -93.12 90.98 23.28
N LEU A 591 -93.22 89.74 23.78
CA LEU A 591 -94.31 89.31 24.67
C LEU A 591 -94.29 90.07 26.00
N ARG A 592 -93.11 90.29 26.58
CA ARG A 592 -92.95 91.11 27.79
C ARG A 592 -93.42 92.54 27.57
N ALA A 593 -93.02 93.16 26.47
CA ALA A 593 -93.46 94.52 26.13
C ALA A 593 -94.98 94.61 25.92
N ARG A 594 -95.57 93.63 25.22
CA ARG A 594 -97.03 93.54 25.04
C ARG A 594 -97.76 93.29 26.36
N PHE A 595 -97.21 92.46 27.25
CA PHE A 595 -97.81 92.23 28.55
C PHE A 595 -97.83 93.51 29.39
N ASN A 596 -96.76 94.30 29.35
CA ASN A 596 -96.69 95.57 30.11
C ASN A 596 -97.76 96.58 29.66
N SER A 597 -98.06 96.67 28.37
CA SER A 597 -99.18 97.51 27.90
C SER A 597 -100.53 96.92 28.30
N LEU A 598 -100.72 95.60 28.13
CA LEU A 598 -101.93 94.90 28.53
C LEU A 598 -102.18 94.95 30.05
N ARG A 599 -101.15 94.94 30.88
CA ARG A 599 -101.23 95.05 32.35
C ARG A 599 -101.99 96.29 32.76
N SER A 600 -101.73 97.42 32.11
CA SER A 600 -102.45 98.67 32.38
C SER A 600 -103.95 98.59 32.03
N LEU A 601 -104.30 97.83 30.99
CA LEU A 601 -105.68 97.62 30.56
C LEU A 601 -106.39 96.57 31.43
N ALA A 602 -105.75 95.44 31.67
CA ALA A 602 -106.19 94.38 32.55
C ALA A 602 -106.52 94.92 33.95
N ARG A 603 -105.69 95.84 34.48
CA ARG A 603 -105.93 96.50 35.76
C ARG A 603 -107.20 97.34 35.80
N ARG A 604 -107.50 98.10 34.73
CA ARG A 604 -108.73 98.91 34.65
C ARG A 604 -109.99 98.05 34.67
N VAL A 605 -109.87 96.79 34.26
CA VAL A 605 -110.96 95.82 34.09
C VAL A 605 -110.93 94.74 35.19
N ALA A 606 -110.00 94.84 36.16
CA ALA A 606 -109.72 93.80 37.16
C ALA A 606 -110.87 93.50 38.13
N LEU A 607 -111.73 94.48 38.43
CA LEU A 607 -112.85 94.32 39.38
C LEU A 607 -114.13 93.76 38.72
N ILE A 608 -114.06 93.34 37.45
CA ILE A 608 -115.24 92.90 36.69
C ILE A 608 -115.25 91.36 36.65
N ASP A 609 -116.06 90.80 37.54
CA ASP A 609 -116.38 89.38 37.56
C ASP A 609 -117.47 89.02 36.54
N GLU A 610 -117.52 87.74 36.15
CA GLU A 610 -118.40 87.20 35.09
C GLU A 610 -119.91 87.46 35.32
N SER A 611 -120.34 87.73 36.55
CA SER A 611 -121.73 87.99 36.92
C SER A 611 -122.14 89.48 36.91
N HIS A 612 -121.20 90.42 36.89
CA HIS A 612 -121.49 91.86 37.06
C HIS A 612 -120.95 92.69 35.89
N ASN A 613 -121.69 92.70 34.78
CA ASN A 613 -121.34 93.42 33.55
C ASN A 613 -122.20 94.69 33.35
N SER A 614 -122.13 95.65 34.29
CA SER A 614 -122.89 96.91 34.19
C SER A 614 -121.96 98.09 33.91
N LEU A 615 -122.39 99.05 33.08
CA LEU A 615 -121.61 100.25 32.70
C LEU A 615 -121.11 101.05 33.90
N TYR A 616 -121.89 101.08 35.00
CA TYR A 616 -121.50 101.74 36.24
C TYR A 616 -120.32 101.04 36.92
N GLN A 617 -120.23 99.71 36.84
CA GLN A 617 -119.11 98.94 37.39
C GLN A 617 -117.81 99.21 36.63
N TYR A 618 -117.86 99.38 35.30
CA TYR A 618 -116.70 99.82 34.53
C TYR A 618 -116.21 101.20 34.98
N PHE A 619 -117.12 102.16 35.23
CA PHE A 619 -116.71 103.46 35.74
C PHE A 619 -116.01 103.36 37.10
N LEU A 620 -116.52 102.53 38.02
CA LEU A 620 -115.90 102.29 39.32
C LEU A 620 -114.56 101.55 39.21
N SER A 621 -114.43 100.54 38.35
CA SER A 621 -113.18 99.81 38.16
C SER A 621 -112.08 100.70 37.59
N TYR A 622 -112.43 101.62 36.69
CA TYR A 622 -111.50 102.63 36.17
C TYR A 622 -111.06 103.62 37.24
N LEU A 623 -111.98 104.13 38.06
CA LEU A 623 -111.65 105.01 39.19
C LEU A 623 -110.79 104.28 40.24
N GLN A 624 -111.10 103.02 40.55
CA GLN A 624 -110.34 102.22 41.50
C GLN A 624 -108.94 101.91 40.97
N ALA A 625 -108.80 101.53 39.71
CA ALA A 625 -107.49 101.31 39.09
C ALA A 625 -106.64 102.60 39.01
N ALA A 626 -107.26 103.78 39.01
CA ALA A 626 -106.57 105.06 39.06
C ALA A 626 -106.20 105.50 40.49
N LEU A 627 -106.99 105.14 41.51
CA LEU A 627 -106.78 105.51 42.92
C LEU A 627 -105.92 104.51 43.71
N LEU A 628 -105.92 103.22 43.33
CA LEU A 628 -105.05 102.21 43.93
C LEU A 628 -103.61 102.41 43.44
N PHE A 629 -102.78 102.99 44.31
CA PHE A 629 -101.34 102.96 44.15
C PHE A 629 -100.84 101.52 44.19
N GLU A 630 -99.95 101.21 43.26
CA GLU A 630 -99.36 99.88 43.14
C GLU A 630 -98.24 99.72 44.16
N ASP A 631 -98.36 98.73 45.04
CA ASP A 631 -97.27 98.30 45.90
C ASP A 631 -96.16 97.64 45.05
N GLU A 632 -94.90 97.91 45.39
CA GLU A 632 -93.75 97.39 44.64
C GLU A 632 -93.73 95.86 44.56
N GLN A 633 -93.28 95.39 43.39
CA GLN A 633 -93.37 94.02 42.88
C GLN A 633 -92.93 92.94 43.90
N LYS A 634 -93.82 92.00 44.20
CA LYS A 634 -93.54 90.91 45.15
C LYS A 634 -93.33 89.59 44.40
N ALA A 635 -92.37 88.77 44.82
CA ALA A 635 -92.17 87.44 44.26
C ALA A 635 -93.38 86.53 44.56
N PRO A 636 -93.81 85.67 43.61
CA PRO A 636 -94.91 84.74 43.83
C PRO A 636 -94.54 83.68 44.90
N PRO A 637 -95.42 83.39 45.89
CA PRO A 637 -95.20 82.30 46.84
C PRO A 637 -95.35 80.93 46.17
N THR A 638 -94.62 79.93 46.64
CA THR A 638 -94.52 78.58 46.02
C THR A 638 -95.83 77.79 46.04
N GLN A 639 -96.83 78.18 46.85
CA GLN A 639 -98.18 77.60 46.87
C GLN A 639 -99.22 78.72 46.97
N LEU A 640 -100.13 78.77 45.99
CA LEU A 640 -101.22 79.76 45.94
C LEU A 640 -102.47 79.21 46.62
N SER A 641 -102.97 79.91 47.65
CA SER A 641 -104.24 79.61 48.33
C SER A 641 -105.43 80.29 47.66
N ARG A 642 -106.66 79.78 47.87
CA ARG A 642 -107.88 80.28 47.23
C ARG A 642 -108.25 81.72 47.62
N GLU A 643 -107.75 82.21 48.74
CA GLU A 643 -108.05 83.54 49.29
C GLU A 643 -107.15 84.65 48.70
N ASP A 644 -106.03 84.29 48.06
CA ASP A 644 -105.08 85.22 47.42
C ASP A 644 -105.31 85.40 45.90
N LEU A 645 -106.45 84.93 45.36
CA LEU A 645 -106.85 85.03 43.95
C LEU A 645 -107.32 86.44 43.55
N ASP A 646 -106.67 87.47 44.09
CA ASP A 646 -106.94 88.85 43.71
C ASP A 646 -106.30 89.15 42.34
N PRO A 647 -107.06 89.58 41.32
CA PRO A 647 -106.54 89.84 39.98
C PRO A 647 -105.35 90.80 39.95
N PHE A 648 -105.28 91.75 40.89
CA PHE A 648 -104.17 92.71 40.98
C PHE A 648 -102.85 92.05 41.40
N LYS A 649 -102.89 91.11 42.36
CA LYS A 649 -101.70 90.34 42.80
C LYS A 649 -101.22 89.38 41.71
N LEU A 650 -102.14 88.73 41.00
CA LEU A 650 -101.79 87.81 39.91
C LEU A 650 -101.09 88.54 38.75
N LEU A 651 -101.54 89.75 38.41
CA LEU A 651 -100.90 90.58 37.39
C LEU A 651 -99.50 91.06 37.80
N SER A 652 -99.28 91.36 39.09
CA SER A 652 -97.94 91.74 39.58
C SER A 652 -96.97 90.55 39.61
N TYR A 653 -97.44 89.36 40.03
CA TYR A 653 -96.64 88.14 39.96
C TYR A 653 -96.28 87.74 38.53
N ALA A 654 -97.22 87.84 37.60
CA ALA A 654 -96.96 87.58 36.20
C ALA A 654 -95.91 88.56 35.62
N SER A 655 -95.98 89.84 36.00
CA SER A 655 -94.97 90.82 35.59
C SER A 655 -93.58 90.47 36.12
N TYR A 656 -93.49 90.05 37.37
CA TYR A 656 -92.23 89.62 37.99
C TYR A 656 -91.62 88.42 37.25
N CYS A 657 -92.42 87.38 36.95
CA CYS A 657 -91.95 86.21 36.20
C CYS A 657 -91.47 86.57 34.79
N LEU A 658 -92.13 87.52 34.11
CA LEU A 658 -91.69 87.98 32.80
C LEU A 658 -90.38 88.75 32.87
N GLU A 659 -90.17 89.60 33.87
CA GLU A 659 -88.89 90.32 34.06
C GLU A 659 -87.73 89.35 34.30
N HIS A 660 -87.97 88.24 35.00
CA HIS A 660 -86.97 87.18 35.22
C HIS A 660 -86.80 86.18 34.06
N GLY A 661 -87.61 86.30 33.00
CA GLY A 661 -87.51 85.47 31.79
C GLY A 661 -88.23 84.11 31.89
N ASP A 662 -89.01 83.89 32.94
CA ASP A 662 -89.80 82.67 33.14
C ASP A 662 -91.19 82.82 32.51
N LEU A 663 -91.23 82.73 31.17
CA LEU A 663 -92.47 82.84 30.40
C LEU A 663 -93.49 81.74 30.77
N GLU A 664 -93.02 80.52 31.07
CA GLU A 664 -93.89 79.40 31.46
C GLU A 664 -94.67 79.65 32.74
N LEU A 665 -93.99 80.19 33.77
CA LEU A 665 -94.61 80.52 35.05
C LEU A 665 -95.55 81.71 34.88
N ALA A 666 -95.14 82.72 34.10
CA ALA A 666 -95.99 83.85 33.78
C ALA A 666 -97.30 83.43 33.09
N ALA A 667 -97.23 82.60 32.05
CA ALA A 667 -98.41 82.11 31.34
C ALA A 667 -99.35 81.30 32.26
N LYS A 668 -98.80 80.51 33.19
CA LYS A 668 -99.58 79.77 34.19
C LYS A 668 -100.34 80.71 35.14
N LEU A 669 -99.69 81.77 35.63
CA LEU A 669 -100.30 82.75 36.54
C LEU A 669 -101.39 83.57 35.85
N VAL A 670 -101.12 84.04 34.63
CA VAL A 670 -102.08 84.81 33.84
C VAL A 670 -103.31 83.97 33.48
N ASN A 671 -103.13 82.67 33.22
CA ASN A 671 -104.25 81.75 32.96
C ASN A 671 -105.20 81.56 34.16
N GLN A 672 -104.75 81.89 35.38
CA GLN A 672 -105.59 81.81 36.58
C GLN A 672 -106.54 83.01 36.73
N LEU A 673 -106.34 84.11 35.97
CA LEU A 673 -107.23 85.26 35.95
C LEU A 673 -108.64 84.84 35.49
N ARG A 674 -109.67 85.53 36.01
CA ARG A 674 -111.09 85.27 35.73
C ARG A 674 -111.79 86.53 35.22
N GLY A 675 -113.00 86.36 34.70
CA GLY A 675 -113.80 87.48 34.25
C GLY A 675 -113.24 88.17 33.01
N GLU A 676 -113.51 89.46 32.92
CA GLU A 676 -113.20 90.24 31.72
C GLU A 676 -111.68 90.50 31.59
N THR A 677 -110.94 90.46 32.71
CA THR A 677 -109.46 90.52 32.70
C THR A 677 -108.86 89.34 31.94
N ARG A 678 -109.43 88.14 32.08
CA ARG A 678 -108.96 86.95 31.35
C ARG A 678 -109.11 87.14 29.84
N ARG A 679 -110.24 87.71 29.39
CA ARG A 679 -110.49 87.95 27.96
C ARG A 679 -109.49 88.93 27.36
N VAL A 680 -109.15 90.00 28.07
CA VAL A 680 -108.15 90.98 27.62
C VAL A 680 -106.76 90.34 27.43
N VAL A 681 -106.42 89.37 28.26
CA VAL A 681 -105.10 88.71 28.22
C VAL A 681 -105.15 87.38 27.45
N GLU A 682 -106.31 86.96 26.95
CA GLU A 682 -106.49 85.70 26.21
C GLU A 682 -105.65 85.69 24.92
N ASP A 683 -105.65 86.80 24.18
CA ASP A 683 -104.83 87.01 22.99
C ASP A 683 -103.32 86.99 23.30
N TRP A 684 -102.92 87.34 24.53
CA TRP A 684 -101.51 87.23 24.94
C TRP A 684 -101.16 85.82 25.39
N LEU A 685 -102.09 85.13 26.06
CA LEU A 685 -101.93 83.75 26.52
C LEU A 685 -101.85 82.75 25.37
N THR A 686 -102.66 82.93 24.32
CA THR A 686 -102.61 82.10 23.11
C THR A 686 -101.25 82.23 22.43
N GLU A 687 -100.79 83.46 22.24
CA GLU A 687 -99.46 83.74 21.68
C GLU A 687 -98.35 83.18 22.58
N ALA A 688 -98.40 83.38 23.90
CA ALA A 688 -97.42 82.83 24.84
C ALA A 688 -97.40 81.30 24.87
N ARG A 689 -98.52 80.60 24.61
CA ARG A 689 -98.52 79.14 24.48
C ARG A 689 -97.84 78.68 23.19
N LEU A 690 -98.17 79.32 22.06
CA LEU A 690 -97.53 79.02 20.77
C LEU A 690 -96.01 79.21 20.84
N THR A 691 -95.54 80.21 21.58
CA THR A 691 -94.10 80.48 21.75
C THR A 691 -93.41 79.45 22.65
N LEU A 692 -94.11 78.92 23.65
CA LEU A 692 -93.60 77.87 24.51
C LEU A 692 -93.55 76.51 23.82
N GLU A 693 -94.59 76.13 23.07
CA GLU A 693 -94.64 74.88 22.30
C GLU A 693 -93.51 74.84 21.26
N THR A 694 -93.32 75.92 20.51
CA THR A 694 -92.25 76.04 19.52
C THR A 694 -90.87 76.02 20.16
N ARG A 695 -90.65 76.76 21.25
CA ARG A 695 -89.40 76.74 22.00
C ARG A 695 -89.08 75.33 22.53
N GLN A 696 -90.07 74.58 23.01
CA GLN A 696 -89.85 73.24 23.50
C GLN A 696 -89.33 72.32 22.38
N VAL A 697 -89.97 72.34 21.21
CA VAL A 697 -89.53 71.53 20.06
C VAL A 697 -88.12 71.92 19.60
N VAL A 698 -87.83 73.23 19.49
CA VAL A 698 -86.50 73.73 19.10
C VAL A 698 -85.43 73.33 20.14
N SER A 699 -85.76 73.36 21.43
CA SER A 699 -84.82 72.96 22.49
C SER A 699 -84.47 71.47 22.41
N LEU A 700 -85.45 70.60 22.10
CA LEU A 700 -85.24 69.18 21.90
C LEU A 700 -84.40 68.90 20.64
N LEU A 701 -84.68 69.59 19.54
CA LEU A 701 -83.86 69.51 18.32
C LEU A 701 -82.42 69.95 18.58
N SER A 702 -82.21 71.02 19.36
CA SER A 702 -80.87 71.50 19.69
C SER A 702 -80.09 70.52 20.57
N ALA A 703 -80.75 69.90 21.55
CA ALA A 703 -80.14 68.86 22.39
C ALA A 703 -79.76 67.63 21.56
N TYR A 704 -80.62 67.23 20.62
CA TYR A 704 -80.34 66.11 19.72
C TYR A 704 -79.20 66.42 18.76
N ALA A 705 -79.19 67.58 18.10
CA ALA A 705 -78.13 67.97 17.18
C ALA A 705 -76.76 68.02 17.87
N ASN A 706 -76.69 68.50 19.11
CA ASN A 706 -75.47 68.48 19.92
C ASN A 706 -75.02 67.05 20.27
N ALA A 707 -75.97 66.15 20.60
CA ALA A 707 -75.66 64.76 20.90
C ALA A 707 -75.12 64.00 19.67
N VAL A 708 -75.74 64.20 18.50
CA VAL A 708 -75.30 63.60 17.24
C VAL A 708 -73.92 64.14 16.84
N GLY A 709 -73.68 65.45 16.95
CA GLY A 709 -72.37 66.04 16.67
C GLY A 709 -71.25 65.53 17.58
N LEU A 710 -71.52 65.29 18.86
CA LEU A 710 -70.54 64.69 19.78
C LEU A 710 -70.28 63.21 19.45
N GLY A 711 -71.33 62.46 19.08
CA GLY A 711 -71.23 61.06 18.70
C GLY A 711 -70.30 60.83 17.50
N THR A 712 -70.29 61.74 16.52
CA THR A 712 -69.43 61.63 15.32
C THR A 712 -67.96 62.00 15.58
N THR A 713 -67.63 62.69 16.67
CA THR A 713 -66.24 63.07 17.01
C THR A 713 -65.47 62.02 17.81
N GLN A 714 -66.15 60.99 18.29
CA GLN A 714 -65.56 59.90 19.08
C GLN A 714 -65.34 58.61 18.28
N ALA A 715 -65.65 58.61 16.98
CA ALA A 715 -65.24 57.53 16.10
C ALA A 715 -63.71 57.63 15.88
N PRO A 716 -62.92 56.60 16.25
CA PRO A 716 -61.47 56.58 16.04
C PRO A 716 -61.08 56.46 14.56
#